data_AF-A0AAU6BCE9-F1
#
_entry.id   AF-A0AAU6BCE9-F1
#
_cell.length_a   1.000
_cell.length_b   1.000
_cell.length_c   1.000
_cell.angle_alpha   90.00
_cell.angle_beta   90.00
_cell.angle_gamma   90.00
#
_symmetry.space_group_name_H-M   'P 1'
#
loop_
_entity.id
_entity.type
_entity.pdbx_description
1 polymer ?
#
loop_
_entity_poly.entity_id
_entity_poly.type
_entity_poly.pdbx_seq_one_letter_code
_entity_poly.pdbx_strand_id
1 'polypeptide(L)'
;MTCSDASLRLQVLGPLRVWRDGVELDAGPPQQAYLLAVLLARAGEPVSMSELVDLIWAEDVPASAVNILQKYVGALRRLLEPALPAREPGSYLRRRGGAYLFVADSGTLDVVRFRELVDAAESGVDEQPLDAALDGYLEAVELWHGSAGDGVAHGPAGMAIFAGLDDEFRHACMAAADLAITLGQPERVLPSLHMAARMAPLHETVQASLIAALAAAGRPAEALSVFRTVRARLAEELGIDPGPALVAAHLRVLERAPAEDLPRERPTAPTTRVWPADGLVGRVEELATVRHAVESALAGSTGLVVVEGEPGVGKTRLLEEAAAEADRRGALVVRGHCLPGDGTPSMWPWVQVVGALLDDMPAAAREDWHAGELGRLVTPNGSGRLTSVLPDSGVQFRFFEQAVALVRQVAAQRPVVLVVDDLQWADAASLDLLSHLMARLPDGTAVIGALRDRAPAPSSDVGRMLAAASRLPSHRRIPLGPLVPAEVAELVRRETGQDPGPGATRLIHTRTAGNPFFVRELSRFLAAGDVLTEAAGVRTAVPVTVRDVVRDRMTGLGEDARSLLQTAALIGRTVDLALLARTADLDHETCLDRLASCEGLGLLEPSPGDPYSFGFPHDLVRESVAESISPPRAARLHLLVADSLEHRAADTELVAERLAHHLWSAGPLADPARTATALVQAGRCAAAKLALEAAARQLHSAAQLARTAGLAELELAALSLFTAVDGMRAGYVGSAVDLLERAEHLARGLEREREAAAFLYSRWAAYAQGIQLDRAGRLARRLLEQGEESDDPVVRTYGWYAWGIHQWSVGNIGEAFRYLSRTDRTVLENLAHQEEDPLRRDLRLIAVGMVAMMTALHGDTDAALALLDTMEAAAGDDPYAITVSATYSARVAALIGDPARALRAAERGIAVDPAFSFGFLGGYQRLARCWARAVTGEDPADAAAEAQDLIARSLCDPPRSGLATWYGFLAEMWLAAGKLDEAAAALDQADSAIKTYGQRYAESLLLLLRARVLQARGEPVAACRAVAEQAHALSVEREAHLFARRAVELMAELADGTAR
;
A
#
# COMPACT_ATOMS: atom_id res chain seq x y z
N MET A 1 -17.75 52.64 -39.71
CA MET A 1 -18.16 51.23 -39.72
C MET A 1 -17.66 50.62 -38.43
N THR A 2 -18.57 50.35 -37.52
CA THR A 2 -18.37 49.83 -36.18
C THR A 2 -17.82 48.41 -36.26
N CYS A 3 -16.60 48.18 -35.74
CA CYS A 3 -16.09 46.84 -35.49
C CYS A 3 -17.10 46.12 -34.58
N SER A 4 -17.71 45.06 -35.10
CA SER A 4 -18.41 44.05 -34.32
C SER A 4 -17.49 43.62 -33.17
N ASP A 5 -17.91 43.88 -31.92
CA ASP A 5 -17.19 43.40 -30.73
C ASP A 5 -17.00 41.89 -30.83
N ALA A 6 -15.76 41.43 -30.75
CA ALA A 6 -15.45 40.02 -30.68
C ALA A 6 -15.90 39.50 -29.30
N SER A 7 -16.82 38.54 -29.24
CA SER A 7 -17.37 38.08 -27.97
C SER A 7 -16.41 37.11 -27.29
N LEU A 8 -15.64 37.63 -26.32
CA LEU A 8 -14.80 36.83 -25.44
C LEU A 8 -15.68 36.24 -24.31
N ARG A 9 -15.57 34.93 -24.07
CA ARG A 9 -16.22 34.26 -22.93
C ARG A 9 -15.21 33.38 -22.20
N LEU A 10 -15.23 33.45 -20.87
CA LEU A 10 -14.30 32.77 -19.98
C LEU A 10 -15.11 31.99 -18.94
N GLN A 11 -14.69 30.75 -18.69
CA GLN A 11 -15.30 29.87 -17.70
C GLN A 11 -14.25 29.37 -16.70
N VAL A 12 -14.56 29.51 -15.41
CA VAL A 12 -13.79 28.94 -14.29
C VAL A 12 -14.68 28.21 -13.28
N LEU A 13 -16.00 28.35 -13.35
CA LEU A 13 -17.00 27.64 -12.53
C LEU A 13 -17.23 26.21 -13.06
N GLY A 14 -16.15 25.42 -13.07
CA GLY A 14 -16.03 24.14 -13.75
C GLY A 14 -14.64 24.01 -14.38
N PRO A 15 -14.47 23.17 -15.43
CA PRO A 15 -13.20 23.12 -16.16
C PRO A 15 -12.90 24.47 -16.82
N LEU A 16 -11.63 24.88 -16.80
CA LEU A 16 -11.17 26.13 -17.42
C LEU A 16 -11.40 26.08 -18.92
N ARG A 17 -12.17 27.04 -19.45
CA ARG A 17 -12.43 27.17 -20.89
C ARG A 17 -12.44 28.62 -21.33
N VAL A 18 -11.95 28.85 -22.55
CA VAL A 18 -11.81 30.18 -23.16
C VAL A 18 -12.43 30.13 -24.54
N TRP A 19 -13.37 31.01 -24.86
CA TRP A 19 -13.95 31.14 -26.19
C TRP A 19 -13.77 32.55 -26.73
N ARG A 20 -13.54 32.65 -28.04
CA ARG A 20 -13.66 33.90 -28.79
C ARG A 20 -14.53 33.66 -30.01
N ASP A 21 -15.53 34.50 -30.21
CA ASP A 21 -16.42 34.45 -31.39
C ASP A 21 -17.05 33.05 -31.58
N GLY A 22 -17.33 32.37 -30.46
CA GLY A 22 -17.88 31.01 -30.43
C GLY A 22 -16.87 29.88 -30.63
N VAL A 23 -15.58 30.17 -30.85
CA VAL A 23 -14.52 29.16 -31.01
C VAL A 23 -13.76 28.98 -29.69
N GLU A 24 -13.66 27.74 -29.22
CA GLU A 24 -12.89 27.39 -28.02
C GLU A 24 -11.39 27.46 -28.32
N LEU A 25 -10.64 28.13 -27.43
CA LEU A 25 -9.21 28.39 -27.54
C LEU A 25 -8.44 27.60 -26.48
N ASP A 26 -7.26 27.11 -26.85
CA ASP A 26 -6.33 26.48 -25.91
C ASP A 26 -5.67 27.55 -25.01
N ALA A 27 -5.84 27.40 -23.69
CA ALA A 27 -5.22 28.25 -22.68
C ALA A 27 -3.70 28.08 -22.58
N GLY A 28 -3.14 27.07 -23.26
CA GLY A 28 -1.72 26.78 -23.38
C GLY A 28 -1.24 25.74 -22.38
N PRO A 29 0.09 25.65 -22.14
CA PRO A 29 0.68 24.65 -21.25
C PRO A 29 0.08 24.68 -19.83
N PRO A 30 0.11 23.57 -19.07
CA PRO A 30 -0.57 23.45 -17.77
C PRO A 30 -0.32 24.60 -16.79
N GLN A 31 0.93 25.05 -16.64
CA GLN A 31 1.27 26.18 -15.76
C GLN A 31 0.71 27.53 -16.23
N GLN A 32 0.59 27.73 -17.55
CA GLN A 32 -0.02 28.92 -18.13
C GLN A 32 -1.55 28.91 -17.94
N ALA A 33 -2.18 27.77 -18.18
CA ALA A 33 -3.60 27.56 -17.95
C ALA A 33 -3.95 27.75 -16.46
N TYR A 34 -3.13 27.21 -15.56
CA TYR A 34 -3.29 27.38 -14.11
C TYR A 34 -3.12 28.82 -13.65
N LEU A 35 -2.12 29.55 -14.17
CA LEU A 35 -2.00 30.99 -13.93
C LEU A 35 -3.29 31.74 -14.33
N LEU A 36 -3.87 31.42 -15.50
CA LEU A 36 -5.12 32.02 -15.92
C LEU A 36 -6.26 31.67 -14.96
N ALA A 37 -6.44 30.39 -14.62
CA ALA A 37 -7.51 29.95 -13.72
C ALA A 37 -7.48 30.65 -12.35
N VAL A 38 -6.29 30.79 -11.73
CA VAL A 38 -6.12 31.53 -10.46
C VAL A 38 -6.52 33.00 -10.61
N LEU A 39 -6.12 33.64 -11.70
CA LEU A 39 -6.45 35.04 -11.98
C LEU A 39 -7.93 35.25 -12.26
N LEU A 40 -8.60 34.29 -12.90
CA LEU A 40 -10.05 34.31 -13.12
C LEU A 40 -10.82 34.10 -11.81
N ALA A 41 -10.41 33.12 -11.00
CA ALA A 41 -11.03 32.85 -9.70
C ALA A 41 -10.96 34.05 -8.74
N ARG A 42 -9.93 34.88 -8.90
CA ARG A 42 -9.72 36.14 -8.16
C ARG A 42 -9.95 37.38 -9.01
N ALA A 43 -10.86 37.30 -9.99
CA ALA A 43 -11.20 38.46 -10.83
C ALA A 43 -11.60 39.67 -9.97
N GLY A 44 -11.04 40.83 -10.30
CA GLY A 44 -11.20 42.06 -9.51
C GLY A 44 -10.17 42.26 -8.38
N GLU A 45 -9.39 41.23 -8.02
CA GLU A 45 -8.37 41.32 -6.97
C GLU A 45 -6.93 41.29 -7.54
N PRO A 46 -6.01 42.15 -7.04
CA PRO A 46 -4.62 42.12 -7.47
C PRO A 46 -3.84 40.97 -6.79
N VAL A 47 -3.28 40.06 -7.58
CA VAL A 47 -2.45 38.93 -7.11
C VAL A 47 -0.96 39.25 -7.35
N SER A 48 -0.14 39.18 -6.29
CA SER A 48 1.27 39.59 -6.38
C SER A 48 2.13 38.61 -7.20
N MET A 49 3.23 39.08 -7.79
CA MET A 49 4.15 38.18 -8.52
C MET A 49 4.75 37.11 -7.62
N SER A 50 5.07 37.43 -6.35
CA SER A 50 5.58 36.44 -5.39
C SER A 50 4.54 35.36 -5.12
N GLU A 51 3.29 35.76 -4.86
CA GLU A 51 2.19 34.83 -4.62
C GLU A 51 1.90 33.94 -5.84
N LEU A 52 1.97 34.49 -7.05
CA LEU A 52 1.84 33.68 -8.27
C LEU A 52 3.01 32.71 -8.47
N VAL A 53 4.22 33.10 -8.05
CA VAL A 53 5.38 32.18 -8.08
C VAL A 53 5.17 31.05 -7.07
N ASP A 54 4.77 31.39 -5.84
CA ASP A 54 4.53 30.41 -4.78
C ASP A 54 3.38 29.46 -5.16
N LEU A 55 2.32 29.97 -5.80
CA LEU A 55 1.18 29.17 -6.26
C LEU A 55 1.54 28.20 -7.39
N ILE A 56 2.44 28.58 -8.31
CA ILE A 56 2.81 27.75 -9.47
C ILE A 56 3.90 26.73 -9.14
N TRP A 57 4.88 27.10 -8.30
CA TRP A 57 6.09 26.29 -8.06
C TRP A 57 6.26 25.77 -6.63
N ALA A 58 5.50 26.26 -5.64
CA ALA A 58 5.60 25.86 -4.24
C ALA A 58 7.06 25.86 -3.72
N GLU A 59 7.60 24.71 -3.29
CA GLU A 59 8.97 24.60 -2.77
C GLU A 59 10.05 24.51 -3.88
N ASP A 60 9.66 24.22 -5.13
CA ASP A 60 10.55 23.97 -6.27
C ASP A 60 10.68 25.19 -7.20
N VAL A 61 10.89 26.39 -6.64
CA VAL A 61 10.96 27.65 -7.40
C VAL A 61 12.23 27.72 -8.26
N PRO A 62 12.13 27.76 -9.61
CA PRO A 62 13.29 27.94 -10.47
C PRO A 62 13.87 29.36 -10.32
N ALA A 63 15.19 29.50 -10.44
CA ALA A 63 15.84 30.82 -10.45
C ALA A 63 15.31 31.78 -11.54
N SER A 64 14.65 31.23 -12.58
CA SER A 64 14.04 31.98 -13.69
C SER A 64 12.51 32.15 -13.57
N ALA A 65 11.89 31.81 -12.43
CA ALA A 65 10.43 31.81 -12.24
C ALA A 65 9.75 33.11 -12.68
N VAL A 66 10.31 34.27 -12.31
CA VAL A 66 9.78 35.59 -12.70
C VAL A 66 9.76 35.78 -14.22
N ASN A 67 10.79 35.33 -14.92
CA ASN A 67 10.86 35.43 -16.39
C ASN A 67 9.86 34.49 -17.06
N ILE A 68 9.66 33.30 -16.50
CA ILE A 68 8.67 32.34 -16.98
C ILE A 68 7.25 32.89 -16.78
N LEU A 69 6.96 33.46 -15.61
CA LEU A 69 5.67 34.09 -15.30
C LEU A 69 5.35 35.23 -16.28
N GLN A 70 6.31 36.11 -16.55
CA GLN A 70 6.14 37.20 -17.52
C GLN A 70 5.89 36.67 -18.95
N LYS A 71 6.54 35.56 -19.32
CA LYS A 71 6.30 34.89 -20.61
C LYS A 71 4.86 34.35 -20.69
N TYR A 72 4.36 33.71 -19.64
CA TYR A 72 2.97 33.24 -19.57
C TYR A 72 1.96 34.39 -19.63
N VAL A 73 2.17 35.46 -18.86
CA VAL A 73 1.31 36.66 -18.94
C VAL A 73 1.29 37.27 -20.34
N GLY A 74 2.44 37.33 -21.02
CA GLY A 74 2.52 37.83 -22.40
C GLY A 74 1.83 36.91 -23.42
N ALA A 75 1.85 35.60 -23.21
CA ALA A 75 1.09 34.64 -24.02
C ALA A 75 -0.42 34.78 -23.78
N LEU A 76 -0.85 34.87 -22.52
CA LEU A 76 -2.26 35.05 -22.14
C LEU A 76 -2.83 36.37 -22.68
N ARG A 77 -2.08 37.47 -22.62
CA ARG A 77 -2.53 38.75 -23.23
C ARG A 77 -2.78 38.63 -24.73
N ARG A 78 -1.92 37.92 -25.46
CA ARG A 78 -2.11 37.69 -26.90
C ARG A 78 -3.27 36.73 -27.17
N LEU A 79 -3.49 35.76 -26.29
CA LEU A 79 -4.63 34.86 -26.36
C LEU A 79 -5.94 35.64 -26.18
N LEU A 80 -6.01 36.54 -25.19
CA LEU A 80 -7.20 37.33 -24.83
C LEU A 80 -7.40 38.57 -25.72
N GLU A 81 -6.34 39.10 -26.32
CA GLU A 81 -6.37 40.29 -27.18
C GLU A 81 -5.35 40.14 -28.33
N PRO A 82 -5.68 39.43 -29.43
CA PRO A 82 -4.72 39.15 -30.52
C PRO A 82 -4.25 40.39 -31.26
N ALA A 83 -5.09 41.43 -31.28
CA ALA A 83 -4.76 42.73 -31.88
C ALA A 83 -3.89 43.62 -30.97
N LEU A 84 -3.59 43.19 -29.74
CA LEU A 84 -2.81 43.97 -28.78
C LEU A 84 -1.36 44.13 -29.27
N PRO A 85 -0.85 45.37 -29.39
CA PRO A 85 0.54 45.63 -29.73
C PRO A 85 1.51 45.02 -28.70
N ALA A 86 2.68 44.61 -29.17
CA ALA A 86 3.69 44.02 -28.30
C ALA A 86 4.08 45.01 -27.17
N ARG A 87 3.98 44.54 -25.92
CA ARG A 87 4.31 45.27 -24.67
C ARG A 87 3.28 46.30 -24.19
N GLU A 88 2.11 46.40 -24.81
CA GLU A 88 1.02 47.20 -24.24
C GLU A 88 0.29 46.49 -23.08
N PRO A 89 -0.24 47.25 -22.10
CA PRO A 89 -1.09 46.69 -21.07
C PRO A 89 -2.42 46.27 -21.71
N GLY A 90 -2.72 44.96 -21.68
CA GLY A 90 -4.02 44.44 -22.11
C GLY A 90 -5.18 44.98 -21.26
N SER A 91 -6.37 45.05 -21.85
CA SER A 91 -7.60 45.52 -21.19
C SER A 91 -8.10 44.56 -20.11
N TYR A 92 -7.93 43.25 -20.29
CA TYR A 92 -8.35 42.20 -19.35
C TYR A 92 -7.29 41.93 -18.27
N LEU A 93 -6.04 41.65 -18.67
CA LEU A 93 -4.96 41.30 -17.74
C LEU A 93 -4.02 42.48 -17.51
N ARG A 94 -4.32 43.28 -16.49
CA ARG A 94 -3.61 44.51 -16.16
C ARG A 94 -2.48 44.25 -15.17
N ARG A 95 -1.41 45.04 -15.26
CA ARG A 95 -0.35 45.07 -14.26
C ARG A 95 -0.57 46.29 -13.36
N ARG A 96 -0.68 46.09 -12.05
CA ARG A 96 -0.82 47.15 -11.05
C ARG A 96 0.34 47.04 -10.06
N GLY A 97 1.41 47.79 -10.31
CA GLY A 97 2.66 47.68 -9.54
C GLY A 97 3.33 46.31 -9.71
N GLY A 98 3.57 45.63 -8.59
CA GLY A 98 4.15 44.27 -8.52
C GLY A 98 3.14 43.12 -8.66
N ALA A 99 1.88 43.42 -8.97
CA ALA A 99 0.78 42.46 -9.03
C ALA A 99 0.10 42.46 -10.40
N TYR A 100 -0.59 41.35 -10.70
CA TYR A 100 -1.48 41.20 -11.84
C TYR A 100 -2.94 41.20 -11.39
N LEU A 101 -3.79 41.88 -12.16
CA LEU A 101 -5.21 42.02 -11.90
C LEU A 101 -5.97 41.63 -13.16
N PHE A 102 -6.89 40.68 -13.02
CA PHE A 102 -7.83 40.32 -14.08
C PHE A 102 -9.10 41.15 -13.93
N VAL A 103 -9.52 41.82 -15.01
CA VAL A 103 -10.73 42.64 -15.04
C VAL A 103 -11.61 42.17 -16.20
N ALA A 104 -12.83 41.77 -15.89
CA ALA A 104 -13.85 41.36 -16.84
C ALA A 104 -15.24 41.74 -16.29
N ASP A 105 -16.19 41.97 -17.19
CA ASP A 105 -17.60 42.13 -16.84
C ASP A 105 -18.32 40.77 -16.77
N SER A 106 -19.57 40.78 -16.31
CA SER A 106 -20.41 39.58 -16.23
C SER A 106 -20.86 39.03 -17.59
N GLY A 107 -20.68 39.78 -18.68
CA GLY A 107 -20.85 39.26 -20.05
C GLY A 107 -19.68 38.39 -20.49
N THR A 108 -18.51 38.59 -19.88
CA THR A 108 -17.24 37.96 -20.29
C THR A 108 -16.84 36.81 -19.37
N LEU A 109 -17.05 36.91 -18.05
CA LEU A 109 -16.56 35.94 -17.06
C LEU A 109 -17.68 35.42 -16.17
N ASP A 110 -17.82 34.09 -16.11
CA ASP A 110 -18.86 33.38 -15.36
C ASP A 110 -18.86 33.64 -13.85
N VAL A 111 -17.70 33.70 -13.19
CA VAL A 111 -17.62 33.98 -11.73
C VAL A 111 -18.11 35.38 -11.37
N VAL A 112 -17.92 36.36 -12.25
CA VAL A 112 -18.44 37.73 -12.04
C VAL A 112 -19.96 37.73 -12.20
N ARG A 113 -20.47 37.05 -13.24
CA ARG A 113 -21.92 36.90 -13.45
C ARG A 113 -22.60 36.16 -12.30
N PHE A 114 -22.00 35.09 -11.81
CA PHE A 114 -22.49 34.31 -10.67
C PHE A 114 -22.65 35.18 -9.43
N ARG A 115 -21.60 35.92 -9.06
CA ARG A 115 -21.64 36.82 -7.88
C ARG A 115 -22.67 37.93 -8.03
N GLU A 116 -22.77 38.56 -9.21
CA GLU A 116 -23.82 39.58 -9.45
C GLU A 116 -25.24 39.02 -9.31
N LEU A 117 -25.48 37.79 -9.79
CA LEU A 117 -26.78 37.14 -9.67
C LEU A 117 -27.11 36.75 -8.23
N VAL A 118 -26.12 36.23 -7.48
CA VAL A 118 -26.29 35.91 -6.05
C VAL A 118 -26.53 37.18 -5.24
N ASP A 119 -25.75 38.24 -5.43
CA ASP A 119 -25.91 39.52 -4.73
C ASP A 119 -27.30 40.13 -5.01
N ALA A 120 -27.77 40.06 -6.26
CA ALA A 120 -29.09 40.52 -6.66
C ALA A 120 -30.21 39.68 -6.04
N ALA A 121 -30.04 38.35 -5.98
CA ALA A 121 -30.99 37.45 -5.35
C ALA A 121 -31.07 37.68 -3.83
N GLU A 122 -29.93 37.82 -3.15
CA GLU A 122 -29.83 38.10 -1.71
C GLU A 122 -30.46 39.44 -1.34
N SER A 123 -30.10 40.50 -2.08
CA SER A 123 -30.66 41.86 -1.85
C SER A 123 -32.16 41.93 -2.17
N GLY A 124 -32.65 41.03 -3.03
CA GLY A 124 -34.06 40.96 -3.42
C GLY A 124 -34.97 40.24 -2.43
N VAL A 125 -34.45 39.48 -1.45
CA VAL A 125 -35.29 38.70 -0.51
C VAL A 125 -36.18 39.60 0.35
N ASP A 126 -35.75 40.83 0.64
CA ASP A 126 -36.51 41.80 1.44
C ASP A 126 -37.35 42.80 0.60
N GLU A 127 -37.07 42.94 -0.71
CA GLU A 127 -37.68 43.98 -1.57
C GLU A 127 -38.45 43.43 -2.80
N GLN A 128 -38.29 42.15 -3.16
CA GLN A 128 -38.91 41.50 -4.32
C GLN A 128 -39.73 40.26 -3.94
N PRO A 129 -40.66 39.78 -4.81
CA PRO A 129 -41.34 38.51 -4.60
C PRO A 129 -40.33 37.35 -4.51
N LEU A 130 -40.52 36.43 -3.56
CA LEU A 130 -39.62 35.28 -3.32
C LEU A 130 -39.36 34.42 -4.58
N ASP A 131 -40.28 34.40 -5.55
CA ASP A 131 -40.14 33.67 -6.82
C ASP A 131 -39.04 34.29 -7.71
N ALA A 132 -38.93 35.64 -7.73
CA ALA A 132 -37.87 36.34 -8.46
C ALA A 132 -36.49 36.12 -7.82
N ALA A 133 -36.42 36.03 -6.49
CA ALA A 133 -35.19 35.68 -5.78
C ALA A 133 -34.76 34.23 -6.09
N LEU A 134 -35.71 33.28 -6.13
CA LEU A 134 -35.43 31.90 -6.54
C LEU A 134 -34.94 31.84 -8.00
N ASP A 135 -35.56 32.57 -8.92
CA ASP A 135 -35.12 32.66 -10.32
C ASP A 135 -33.67 33.15 -10.42
N GLY A 136 -33.31 34.20 -9.66
CA GLY A 136 -31.95 34.73 -9.62
C GLY A 136 -30.92 33.72 -9.11
N TYR A 137 -31.23 32.98 -8.03
CA TYR A 137 -30.35 31.91 -7.56
C TYR A 137 -30.22 30.76 -8.57
N LEU A 138 -31.32 30.36 -9.23
CA LEU A 138 -31.32 29.29 -10.22
C LEU A 138 -30.47 29.67 -11.44
N GLU A 139 -30.60 30.90 -11.95
CA GLU A 139 -29.74 31.41 -13.01
C GLU A 139 -28.26 31.42 -12.59
N ALA A 140 -27.96 31.75 -11.33
CA ALA A 140 -26.60 31.74 -10.82
C ALA A 140 -25.99 30.33 -10.78
N VAL A 141 -26.70 29.36 -10.19
CA VAL A 141 -26.19 27.98 -10.02
C VAL A 141 -26.12 27.22 -11.35
N GLU A 142 -26.89 27.62 -12.38
CA GLU A 142 -26.80 27.05 -13.74
C GLU A 142 -25.49 27.40 -14.46
N LEU A 143 -24.73 28.40 -14.00
CA LEU A 143 -23.41 28.73 -14.55
C LEU A 143 -22.33 27.67 -14.20
N TRP A 144 -22.61 26.80 -13.23
CA TRP A 144 -21.66 25.81 -12.72
C TRP A 144 -21.69 24.51 -13.51
N HIS A 145 -20.50 23.98 -13.83
CA HIS A 145 -20.32 22.76 -14.63
C HIS A 145 -19.49 21.67 -13.91
N GLY A 146 -19.25 21.84 -12.62
CA GLY A 146 -18.37 21.00 -11.79
C GLY A 146 -17.63 21.84 -10.75
N SER A 147 -16.60 21.27 -10.11
CA SER A 147 -15.71 22.04 -9.22
C SER A 147 -14.96 23.13 -9.98
N ALA A 148 -14.76 24.27 -9.32
CA ALA A 148 -14.06 25.41 -9.90
C ALA A 148 -12.63 25.02 -10.30
N GLY A 149 -12.23 25.36 -11.53
CA GLY A 149 -10.90 25.05 -12.05
C GLY A 149 -10.61 23.55 -12.24
N ASP A 150 -11.63 22.72 -12.45
CA ASP A 150 -11.48 21.27 -12.62
C ASP A 150 -10.42 20.93 -13.69
N GLY A 151 -9.52 20.02 -13.35
CA GLY A 151 -8.38 19.61 -14.19
C GLY A 151 -7.18 20.55 -14.23
N VAL A 152 -7.19 21.68 -13.50
CA VAL A 152 -6.14 22.70 -13.59
C VAL A 152 -5.43 22.99 -12.25
N ALA A 153 -5.99 22.62 -11.09
CA ALA A 153 -5.44 22.94 -9.77
C ALA A 153 -4.05 22.31 -9.49
N HIS A 154 -3.09 23.10 -9.01
CA HIS A 154 -1.74 22.68 -8.60
C HIS A 154 -1.47 23.07 -7.14
N GLY A 155 -1.20 22.09 -6.28
CA GLY A 155 -0.77 22.30 -4.89
C GLY A 155 -1.85 22.83 -3.91
N PRO A 156 -1.56 22.83 -2.60
CA PRO A 156 -2.57 23.10 -1.55
C PRO A 156 -3.13 24.53 -1.55
N ALA A 157 -2.29 25.53 -1.82
CA ALA A 157 -2.70 26.94 -1.79
C ALA A 157 -3.63 27.30 -2.97
N GLY A 158 -3.41 26.71 -4.15
CA GLY A 158 -4.31 26.83 -5.30
C GLY A 158 -5.66 26.15 -5.07
N MET A 159 -5.65 24.94 -4.48
CA MET A 159 -6.86 24.22 -4.13
C MET A 159 -7.76 25.01 -3.16
N ALA A 160 -7.18 25.74 -2.20
CA ALA A 160 -7.95 26.57 -1.27
C ALA A 160 -8.71 27.72 -1.97
N ILE A 161 -8.13 28.32 -3.03
CA ILE A 161 -8.79 29.40 -3.79
C ILE A 161 -10.03 28.86 -4.51
N PHE A 162 -9.89 27.72 -5.20
CA PHE A 162 -11.01 27.11 -5.92
C PHE A 162 -12.07 26.53 -4.97
N ALA A 163 -11.64 25.94 -3.85
CA ALA A 163 -12.56 25.50 -2.79
C ALA A 163 -13.40 26.66 -2.24
N GLY A 164 -12.84 27.87 -2.12
CA GLY A 164 -13.60 29.06 -1.73
C GLY A 164 -14.76 29.38 -2.69
N LEU A 165 -14.57 29.18 -4.00
CA LEU A 165 -15.65 29.33 -4.98
C LEU A 165 -16.67 28.18 -4.87
N ASP A 166 -16.21 26.93 -4.72
CA ASP A 166 -17.10 25.79 -4.49
C ASP A 166 -17.96 26.00 -3.23
N ASP A 167 -17.44 26.70 -2.22
CA ASP A 167 -18.20 27.10 -1.03
C ASP A 167 -19.29 28.13 -1.38
N GLU A 168 -18.99 29.18 -2.14
CA GLU A 168 -20.00 30.17 -2.61
C GLU A 168 -21.16 29.47 -3.36
N PHE A 169 -20.84 28.51 -4.24
CA PHE A 169 -21.84 27.69 -4.94
C PHE A 169 -22.75 26.92 -4.00
N ARG A 170 -22.16 26.24 -3.00
CA ARG A 170 -22.89 25.42 -2.04
C ARG A 170 -23.83 26.27 -1.20
N HIS A 171 -23.39 27.47 -0.80
CA HIS A 171 -24.25 28.43 -0.09
C HIS A 171 -25.43 28.87 -0.96
N ALA A 172 -25.19 29.25 -2.23
CA ALA A 172 -26.26 29.63 -3.16
C ALA A 172 -27.27 28.48 -3.40
N CYS A 173 -26.79 27.23 -3.55
CA CYS A 173 -27.67 26.07 -3.68
C CYS A 173 -28.54 25.82 -2.44
N MET A 174 -27.99 25.98 -1.23
CA MET A 174 -28.75 25.81 0.01
C MET A 174 -29.80 26.92 0.18
N ALA A 175 -29.46 28.18 -0.14
CA ALA A 175 -30.40 29.30 -0.12
C ALA A 175 -31.55 29.10 -1.13
N ALA A 176 -31.21 28.67 -2.36
CA ALA A 176 -32.20 28.31 -3.38
C ALA A 176 -33.11 27.17 -2.91
N ALA A 177 -32.57 26.19 -2.18
CA ALA A 177 -33.33 25.06 -1.66
C ALA A 177 -34.37 25.49 -0.63
N ASP A 178 -33.99 26.37 0.29
CA ASP A 178 -34.90 26.89 1.31
C ASP A 178 -36.05 27.69 0.68
N LEU A 179 -35.76 28.53 -0.33
CA LEU A 179 -36.78 29.26 -1.10
C LEU A 179 -37.69 28.32 -1.90
N ALA A 180 -37.12 27.35 -2.62
CA ALA A 180 -37.88 26.39 -3.43
C ALA A 180 -38.81 25.51 -2.59
N ILE A 181 -38.36 25.07 -1.40
CA ILE A 181 -39.18 24.33 -0.45
C ILE A 181 -40.32 25.22 0.09
N THR A 182 -40.02 26.48 0.42
CA THR A 182 -41.02 27.44 0.93
C THR A 182 -42.10 27.76 -0.08
N LEU A 183 -41.73 27.89 -1.37
CA LEU A 183 -42.64 28.16 -2.48
C LEU A 183 -43.39 26.91 -2.98
N GLY A 184 -43.08 25.72 -2.44
CA GLY A 184 -43.67 24.46 -2.89
C GLY A 184 -43.21 24.02 -4.28
N GLN A 185 -42.03 24.48 -4.72
CA GLN A 185 -41.42 24.16 -6.02
C GLN A 185 -40.03 23.46 -5.88
N PRO A 186 -39.86 22.45 -5.02
CA PRO A 186 -38.55 21.86 -4.70
C PRO A 186 -37.85 21.19 -5.90
N GLU A 187 -38.60 20.73 -6.91
CA GLU A 187 -38.05 20.10 -8.12
C GLU A 187 -37.11 21.04 -8.90
N ARG A 188 -37.32 22.36 -8.82
CA ARG A 188 -36.53 23.34 -9.58
C ARG A 188 -35.06 23.40 -9.16
N VAL A 189 -34.73 23.03 -7.92
CA VAL A 189 -33.38 23.13 -7.36
C VAL A 189 -32.62 21.79 -7.31
N LEU A 190 -33.32 20.66 -7.54
CA LEU A 190 -32.72 19.32 -7.40
C LEU A 190 -31.49 19.09 -8.29
N PRO A 191 -31.45 19.53 -9.57
CA PRO A 191 -30.25 19.35 -10.40
C PRO A 191 -29.00 19.98 -9.79
N SER A 192 -29.12 21.22 -9.30
CA SER A 192 -28.02 21.98 -8.68
C SER A 192 -27.62 21.41 -7.32
N LEU A 193 -28.59 20.97 -6.50
CA LEU A 193 -28.30 20.29 -5.23
C LEU A 193 -27.63 18.94 -5.43
N HIS A 194 -27.99 18.17 -6.45
CA HIS A 194 -27.28 16.93 -6.78
C HIS A 194 -25.84 17.21 -7.19
N MET A 195 -25.59 18.28 -7.96
CA MET A 195 -24.24 18.70 -8.30
C MET A 195 -23.44 19.10 -7.05
N ALA A 196 -23.99 19.96 -6.19
CA ALA A 196 -23.38 20.37 -4.93
C ALA A 196 -23.09 19.18 -4.01
N ALA A 197 -24.02 18.21 -3.91
CA ALA A 197 -23.86 17.00 -3.10
C ALA A 197 -22.78 16.04 -3.66
N ARG A 198 -22.55 16.02 -4.98
CA ARG A 198 -21.44 15.25 -5.59
C ARG A 198 -20.10 15.93 -5.36
N MET A 199 -20.05 17.27 -5.44
CA MET A 199 -18.83 18.06 -5.20
C MET A 199 -18.41 18.01 -3.72
N ALA A 200 -19.38 17.96 -2.80
CA ALA A 200 -19.13 17.94 -1.36
C ALA A 200 -19.82 16.74 -0.67
N PRO A 201 -19.33 15.51 -0.92
CA PRO A 201 -19.99 14.28 -0.47
C PRO A 201 -20.03 14.11 1.05
N LEU A 202 -19.09 14.75 1.78
CA LEU A 202 -19.01 14.74 3.24
C LEU A 202 -19.63 15.98 3.90
N HIS A 203 -20.13 16.95 3.12
CA HIS A 203 -20.66 18.19 3.68
C HIS A 203 -22.11 18.05 4.12
N GLU A 204 -22.31 17.74 5.39
CA GLU A 204 -23.59 17.34 5.98
C GLU A 204 -24.75 18.30 5.68
N THR A 205 -24.54 19.62 5.72
CA THR A 205 -25.60 20.60 5.47
C THR A 205 -26.12 20.56 4.03
N VAL A 206 -25.23 20.33 3.05
CA VAL A 206 -25.61 20.24 1.64
C VAL A 206 -26.41 18.95 1.40
N GLN A 207 -25.95 17.85 2.00
CA GLN A 207 -26.65 16.57 1.96
C GLN A 207 -28.03 16.66 2.63
N ALA A 208 -28.12 17.36 3.76
CA ALA A 208 -29.38 17.62 4.46
C ALA A 208 -30.36 18.45 3.63
N SER A 209 -29.90 19.49 2.93
CA SER A 209 -30.72 20.28 1.99
C SER A 209 -31.23 19.46 0.82
N LEU A 210 -30.42 18.55 0.25
CA LEU A 210 -30.86 17.62 -0.80
C LEU A 210 -31.94 16.65 -0.28
N ILE A 211 -31.74 16.06 0.91
CA ILE A 211 -32.72 15.17 1.55
C ILE A 211 -34.04 15.92 1.80
N ALA A 212 -33.96 17.16 2.28
CA ALA A 212 -35.13 17.99 2.55
C ALA A 212 -35.89 18.37 1.25
N ALA A 213 -35.17 18.74 0.19
CA ALA A 213 -35.76 19.06 -1.11
C ALA A 213 -36.41 17.82 -1.76
N LEU A 214 -35.75 16.66 -1.74
CA LEU A 214 -36.31 15.40 -2.24
C LEU A 214 -37.58 14.99 -1.47
N ALA A 215 -37.59 15.17 -0.15
CA ALA A 215 -38.78 14.89 0.66
C ALA A 215 -39.92 15.86 0.36
N ALA A 216 -39.64 17.16 0.18
CA ALA A 216 -40.62 18.15 -0.22
C ALA A 216 -41.18 17.90 -1.63
N ALA A 217 -40.36 17.31 -2.51
CA ALA A 217 -40.72 16.92 -3.88
C ALA A 217 -41.53 15.61 -3.95
N GLY A 218 -41.85 14.98 -2.81
CA GLY A 218 -42.61 13.73 -2.78
C GLY A 218 -41.76 12.49 -3.12
N ARG A 219 -40.43 12.55 -2.97
CA ARG A 219 -39.48 11.46 -3.23
C ARG A 219 -38.82 10.93 -1.94
N PRO A 220 -39.57 10.49 -0.91
CA PRO A 220 -39.02 10.12 0.39
C PRO A 220 -38.11 8.88 0.33
N ALA A 221 -38.37 7.92 -0.55
CA ALA A 221 -37.53 6.74 -0.72
C ALA A 221 -36.11 7.09 -1.18
N GLU A 222 -36.00 8.09 -2.06
CA GLU A 222 -34.73 8.58 -2.56
C GLU A 222 -34.01 9.44 -1.51
N ALA A 223 -34.75 10.28 -0.78
CA ALA A 223 -34.21 11.02 0.36
C ALA A 223 -33.62 10.08 1.44
N LEU A 224 -34.29 8.97 1.74
CA LEU A 224 -33.77 7.93 2.65
C LEU A 224 -32.57 7.18 2.06
N SER A 225 -32.53 7.00 0.74
CA SER A 225 -31.37 6.42 0.05
C SER A 225 -30.14 7.32 0.21
N VAL A 226 -30.28 8.61 -0.07
CA VAL A 226 -29.22 9.62 0.10
C VAL A 226 -28.74 9.65 1.55
N PHE A 227 -29.64 9.68 2.54
CA PHE A 227 -29.26 9.63 3.95
C PHE A 227 -28.42 8.40 4.30
N ARG A 228 -28.82 7.21 3.82
CA ARG A 228 -28.06 5.97 4.06
C ARG A 228 -26.68 6.01 3.42
N THR A 229 -26.58 6.52 2.20
CA THR A 229 -25.31 6.68 1.48
C THR A 229 -24.38 7.65 2.20
N VAL A 230 -24.89 8.81 2.62
CA VAL A 230 -24.08 9.83 3.30
C VAL A 230 -23.67 9.35 4.70
N ARG A 231 -24.57 8.71 5.45
CA ARG A 231 -24.24 8.11 6.76
C ARG A 231 -23.15 7.04 6.63
N ALA A 232 -23.26 6.16 5.63
CA ALA A 232 -22.23 5.17 5.35
C ALA A 232 -20.89 5.86 5.05
N ARG A 233 -20.92 6.90 4.20
CA ARG A 233 -19.73 7.65 3.83
C ARG A 233 -19.07 8.42 4.99
N LEU A 234 -19.84 9.09 5.85
CA LEU A 234 -19.32 9.77 7.05
C LEU A 234 -18.67 8.79 8.02
N ALA A 235 -19.29 7.61 8.20
CA ALA A 235 -18.74 6.55 9.02
C ALA A 235 -17.46 5.95 8.40
N GLU A 236 -17.41 5.80 7.07
CA GLU A 236 -16.28 5.22 6.34
C GLU A 236 -15.08 6.16 6.19
N GLU A 237 -15.31 7.44 5.86
CA GLU A 237 -14.27 8.41 5.51
C GLU A 237 -13.83 9.29 6.69
N LEU A 238 -14.72 9.56 7.66
CA LEU A 238 -14.44 10.44 8.80
C LEU A 238 -14.57 9.75 10.18
N GLY A 239 -15.10 8.53 10.24
CA GLY A 239 -15.29 7.79 11.50
C GLY A 239 -16.29 8.44 12.45
N ILE A 240 -17.15 9.33 11.95
CA ILE A 240 -18.13 10.08 12.74
C ILE A 240 -19.56 9.66 12.35
N ASP A 241 -20.45 9.72 13.33
CA ASP A 241 -21.88 9.56 13.10
C ASP A 241 -22.48 10.84 12.48
N PRO A 242 -23.65 10.75 11.79
CA PRO A 242 -24.37 11.91 11.29
C PRO A 242 -24.59 12.99 12.34
N GLY A 243 -24.15 14.20 12.03
CA GLY A 243 -24.39 15.40 12.81
C GLY A 243 -25.86 15.86 12.81
N PRO A 244 -26.19 16.87 13.63
CA PRO A 244 -27.57 17.26 13.90
C PRO A 244 -28.39 17.66 12.66
N ALA A 245 -27.77 18.33 11.68
CA ALA A 245 -28.46 18.80 10.48
C ALA A 245 -28.96 17.62 9.61
N LEU A 246 -28.14 16.58 9.45
CA LEU A 246 -28.45 15.41 8.65
C LEU A 246 -29.49 14.51 9.35
N VAL A 247 -29.37 14.35 10.67
CA VAL A 247 -30.38 13.66 11.51
C VAL A 247 -31.73 14.37 11.46
N ALA A 248 -31.75 15.70 11.59
CA ALA A 248 -32.98 16.49 11.53
C ALA A 248 -33.67 16.42 10.16
N ALA A 249 -32.90 16.33 9.07
CA ALA A 249 -33.46 16.10 7.74
C ALA A 249 -34.09 14.70 7.63
N HIS A 250 -33.41 13.66 8.13
CA HIS A 250 -33.91 12.27 8.12
C HIS A 250 -35.23 12.11 8.91
N LEU A 251 -35.31 12.68 10.11
CA LEU A 251 -36.53 12.63 10.94
C LEU A 251 -37.71 13.29 10.23
N ARG A 252 -37.50 14.44 9.57
CA ARG A 252 -38.55 15.12 8.77
C ARG A 252 -39.08 14.27 7.62
N VAL A 253 -38.24 13.42 7.01
CA VAL A 253 -38.70 12.46 5.97
C VAL A 253 -39.59 11.38 6.58
N LEU A 254 -39.23 10.87 7.76
CA LEU A 254 -40.00 9.82 8.44
C LEU A 254 -41.35 10.32 8.98
N GLU A 255 -41.43 11.58 9.41
CA GLU A 255 -42.67 12.19 9.90
C GLU A 255 -43.69 12.48 8.79
N ARG A 256 -43.22 12.69 7.55
CA ARG A 256 -44.06 13.04 6.38
C ARG A 256 -44.46 11.85 5.51
N ALA A 257 -43.87 10.67 5.70
CA ALA A 257 -44.23 9.49 4.90
C ALA A 257 -45.66 9.03 5.23
N PRO A 258 -46.62 9.11 4.29
CA PRO A 258 -47.91 8.45 4.46
C PRO A 258 -47.65 6.94 4.49
N ALA A 259 -48.30 6.23 5.40
CA ALA A 259 -48.33 4.79 5.41
C ALA A 259 -49.10 4.30 4.16
N GLU A 260 -48.44 4.18 3.01
CA GLU A 260 -49.03 3.63 1.80
C GLU A 260 -48.58 2.19 1.52
N ASP A 261 -49.58 1.45 1.02
CA ASP A 261 -49.70 0.02 0.83
C ASP A 261 -48.54 -0.62 0.03
N LEU A 262 -47.79 -1.52 0.68
CA LEU A 262 -47.04 -2.55 -0.04
C LEU A 262 -47.97 -3.74 -0.36
N PRO A 263 -47.91 -4.31 -1.58
CA PRO A 263 -48.75 -5.44 -1.97
C PRO A 263 -48.51 -6.64 -1.05
N ARG A 264 -49.57 -7.17 -0.44
CA ARG A 264 -49.56 -8.45 0.26
C ARG A 264 -49.36 -9.59 -0.74
N GLU A 265 -48.12 -9.99 -0.98
CA GLU A 265 -47.87 -11.38 -1.32
C GLU A 265 -48.14 -12.25 -0.09
N ARG A 266 -49.03 -13.22 -0.24
CA ARG A 266 -49.42 -14.14 0.83
C ARG A 266 -48.20 -14.98 1.25
N PRO A 267 -47.77 -14.95 2.51
CA PRO A 267 -46.90 -15.97 3.05
C PRO A 267 -47.72 -17.26 3.15
N THR A 268 -47.27 -18.32 2.47
CA THR A 268 -47.65 -19.69 2.84
C THR A 268 -47.33 -19.92 4.31
N ALA A 269 -48.23 -20.60 5.02
CA ALA A 269 -48.21 -20.78 6.47
C ALA A 269 -46.83 -21.16 7.04
N PRO A 270 -46.48 -20.70 8.26
CA PRO A 270 -45.23 -21.05 8.89
C PRO A 270 -45.23 -22.53 9.25
N THR A 271 -44.36 -23.31 8.61
CA THR A 271 -43.91 -24.57 9.19
C THR A 271 -42.98 -24.21 10.35
N THR A 272 -43.43 -24.46 11.57
CA THR A 272 -42.58 -24.51 12.77
C THR A 272 -41.46 -25.51 12.53
N ARG A 273 -40.31 -25.04 12.05
CA ARG A 273 -39.07 -25.80 12.10
C ARG A 273 -38.61 -25.78 13.55
N VAL A 274 -38.69 -26.94 14.20
CA VAL A 274 -38.10 -27.16 15.51
C VAL A 274 -36.58 -27.00 15.34
N TRP A 275 -36.05 -25.91 15.86
CA TRP A 275 -34.61 -25.72 15.95
C TRP A 275 -34.07 -26.50 17.16
N PRO A 276 -32.92 -27.17 17.06
CA PRO A 276 -32.24 -27.72 18.22
C PRO A 276 -31.97 -26.62 19.26
N ALA A 277 -32.12 -26.94 20.54
CA ALA A 277 -31.99 -26.01 21.65
C ALA A 277 -30.61 -25.31 21.72
N ASP A 278 -29.57 -25.90 21.11
CA ASP A 278 -28.17 -25.45 21.20
C ASP A 278 -27.57 -24.91 19.88
N GLY A 279 -28.35 -24.79 18.78
CA GLY A 279 -27.81 -24.45 17.44
C GLY A 279 -27.69 -22.95 17.12
N LEU A 280 -26.96 -22.56 16.06
CA LEU A 280 -26.96 -21.18 15.54
C LEU A 280 -28.36 -20.74 15.09
N VAL A 281 -28.79 -19.52 15.46
CA VAL A 281 -30.08 -18.95 15.01
C VAL A 281 -29.92 -18.40 13.60
N GLY A 282 -30.73 -18.90 12.66
CA GLY A 282 -30.60 -18.57 11.25
C GLY A 282 -29.35 -19.20 10.60
N ARG A 283 -28.92 -18.63 9.47
CA ARG A 283 -27.63 -18.93 8.80
C ARG A 283 -27.45 -20.33 8.22
N VAL A 284 -28.54 -21.00 7.86
CA VAL A 284 -28.50 -22.39 7.38
C VAL A 284 -27.74 -22.52 6.07
N GLU A 285 -27.92 -21.57 5.14
CA GLU A 285 -27.28 -21.60 3.81
C GLU A 285 -25.80 -21.22 3.89
N GLU A 286 -25.48 -20.20 4.69
CA GLU A 286 -24.11 -19.76 4.94
C GLU A 286 -23.30 -20.88 5.60
N LEU A 287 -23.84 -21.53 6.63
CA LEU A 287 -23.19 -22.66 7.30
C LEU A 287 -23.02 -23.86 6.37
N ALA A 288 -23.99 -24.15 5.50
CA ALA A 288 -23.87 -25.21 4.50
C ALA A 288 -22.71 -24.96 3.51
N THR A 289 -22.48 -23.70 3.12
CA THR A 289 -21.37 -23.33 2.24
C THR A 289 -20.01 -23.52 2.93
N VAL A 290 -19.89 -23.11 4.19
CA VAL A 290 -18.67 -23.34 5.00
C VAL A 290 -18.42 -24.84 5.18
N ARG A 291 -19.47 -25.61 5.49
CA ARG A 291 -19.39 -27.08 5.61
C ARG A 291 -18.87 -27.74 4.35
N HIS A 292 -19.32 -27.32 3.17
CA HIS A 292 -18.86 -27.90 1.91
C HIS A 292 -17.34 -27.73 1.69
N ALA A 293 -16.77 -26.61 2.12
CA ALA A 293 -15.32 -26.39 2.05
C ALA A 293 -14.56 -27.31 3.02
N VAL A 294 -15.08 -27.48 4.25
CA VAL A 294 -14.53 -28.42 5.23
C VAL A 294 -14.63 -29.87 4.71
N GLU A 295 -15.75 -30.25 4.10
CA GLU A 295 -15.95 -31.57 3.52
C GLU A 295 -14.99 -31.86 2.37
N SER A 296 -14.70 -30.84 1.55
CA SER A 296 -13.71 -30.96 0.48
C SER A 296 -12.33 -31.25 1.03
N ALA A 297 -11.94 -30.59 2.13
CA ALA A 297 -10.69 -30.88 2.83
C ALA A 297 -10.67 -32.27 3.47
N LEU A 298 -11.75 -32.68 4.14
CA LEU A 298 -11.88 -34.03 4.69
C LEU A 298 -11.80 -35.12 3.61
N ALA A 299 -12.20 -34.82 2.38
CA ALA A 299 -12.11 -35.72 1.23
C ALA A 299 -10.72 -35.71 0.53
N GLY A 300 -9.74 -34.97 1.08
CA GLY A 300 -8.38 -34.87 0.52
C GLY A 300 -8.23 -33.83 -0.60
N SER A 301 -9.19 -32.92 -0.75
CA SER A 301 -9.09 -31.76 -1.65
C SER A 301 -8.84 -30.47 -0.85
N THR A 302 -9.07 -29.31 -1.46
CA THR A 302 -8.87 -28.00 -0.83
C THR A 302 -10.17 -27.22 -0.73
N GLY A 303 -10.31 -26.41 0.33
CA GLY A 303 -11.46 -25.54 0.55
C GLY A 303 -11.04 -24.11 0.89
N LEU A 304 -11.66 -23.11 0.28
CA LEU A 304 -11.39 -21.70 0.58
C LEU A 304 -12.69 -20.90 0.70
N VAL A 305 -12.94 -20.35 1.89
CA VAL A 305 -14.13 -19.54 2.18
C VAL A 305 -13.74 -18.23 2.84
N VAL A 306 -14.32 -17.13 2.36
CA VAL A 306 -14.24 -15.81 3.01
C VAL A 306 -15.64 -15.37 3.42
N VAL A 307 -15.85 -15.12 4.70
CA VAL A 307 -17.11 -14.65 5.28
C VAL A 307 -17.02 -13.15 5.51
N GLU A 308 -18.01 -12.41 5.04
CA GLU A 308 -18.04 -10.96 5.13
C GLU A 308 -19.30 -10.49 5.82
N GLY A 309 -19.25 -9.39 6.55
CA GLY A 309 -20.47 -8.82 7.14
C GLY A 309 -20.18 -7.76 8.18
N GLU A 310 -21.19 -7.02 8.61
CA GLU A 310 -21.06 -5.93 9.58
C GLU A 310 -20.47 -6.40 10.93
N PRO A 311 -19.82 -5.51 11.72
CA PRO A 311 -19.45 -5.80 13.10
C PRO A 311 -20.64 -6.33 13.91
N GLY A 312 -20.45 -7.37 14.71
CA GLY A 312 -21.52 -7.97 15.52
C GLY A 312 -22.55 -8.84 14.76
N VAL A 313 -22.43 -8.99 13.43
CA VAL A 313 -23.41 -9.75 12.62
C VAL A 313 -23.38 -11.27 12.80
N GLY A 314 -22.40 -11.79 13.57
CA GLY A 314 -22.29 -13.21 13.90
C GLY A 314 -21.25 -14.01 13.11
N LYS A 315 -20.28 -13.35 12.45
CA LYS A 315 -19.19 -14.00 11.69
C LYS A 315 -18.40 -14.99 12.54
N THR A 316 -17.83 -14.52 13.66
CA THR A 316 -17.07 -15.36 14.59
C THR A 316 -17.88 -16.56 15.09
N ARG A 317 -19.18 -16.37 15.35
CA ARG A 317 -20.06 -17.47 15.78
C ARG A 317 -20.31 -18.50 14.67
N LEU A 318 -20.45 -18.07 13.42
CA LEU A 318 -20.54 -18.97 12.26
C LEU A 318 -19.25 -19.79 12.10
N LEU A 319 -18.10 -19.14 12.23
CA LEU A 319 -16.77 -19.76 12.19
C LEU A 319 -16.61 -20.76 13.36
N GLU A 320 -17.09 -20.43 14.55
CA GLU A 320 -17.08 -21.31 15.72
C GLU A 320 -17.89 -22.59 15.51
N GLU A 321 -19.09 -22.48 14.96
CA GLU A 321 -19.95 -23.62 14.68
C GLU A 321 -19.30 -24.55 13.64
N ALA A 322 -18.75 -23.97 12.56
CA ALA A 322 -18.04 -24.73 11.53
C ALA A 322 -16.77 -25.41 12.07
N ALA A 323 -16.00 -24.70 12.90
CA ALA A 323 -14.82 -25.24 13.59
C ALA A 323 -15.18 -26.41 14.50
N ALA A 324 -16.19 -26.25 15.35
CA ALA A 324 -16.62 -27.32 16.26
C ALA A 324 -17.11 -28.57 15.51
N GLU A 325 -17.76 -28.39 14.35
CA GLU A 325 -18.15 -29.50 13.50
C GLU A 325 -16.98 -30.18 12.81
N ALA A 326 -16.01 -29.41 12.29
CA ALA A 326 -14.80 -29.94 11.68
C ALA A 326 -13.98 -30.79 12.67
N ASP A 327 -13.82 -30.30 13.90
CA ASP A 327 -13.12 -30.99 14.98
C ASP A 327 -13.81 -32.32 15.34
N ARG A 328 -15.14 -32.32 15.50
CA ARG A 328 -15.93 -33.55 15.71
C ARG A 328 -15.78 -34.58 14.58
N ARG A 329 -15.43 -34.14 13.36
CA ARG A 329 -15.21 -34.99 12.19
C ARG A 329 -13.74 -35.38 12.01
N GLY A 330 -12.87 -35.03 12.96
CA GLY A 330 -11.47 -35.48 13.01
C GLY A 330 -10.47 -34.54 12.33
N ALA A 331 -10.87 -33.35 11.88
CA ALA A 331 -9.92 -32.36 11.37
C ALA A 331 -9.19 -31.66 12.51
N LEU A 332 -7.91 -31.29 12.30
CA LEU A 332 -7.23 -30.33 13.15
C LEU A 332 -7.75 -28.93 12.84
N VAL A 333 -8.36 -28.26 13.81
CA VAL A 333 -8.79 -26.87 13.66
C VAL A 333 -7.80 -25.95 14.34
N VAL A 334 -7.22 -25.03 13.57
CA VAL A 334 -6.27 -24.04 14.07
C VAL A 334 -6.82 -22.64 13.83
N ARG A 335 -6.72 -21.76 14.83
CA ARG A 335 -7.24 -20.40 14.76
C ARG A 335 -6.14 -19.35 14.84
N GLY A 336 -6.15 -18.42 13.88
CA GLY A 336 -5.43 -17.15 13.93
C GLY A 336 -6.41 -16.00 14.14
N HIS A 337 -6.10 -15.09 15.05
CA HIS A 337 -6.92 -13.91 15.30
C HIS A 337 -6.13 -12.66 14.94
N CYS A 338 -6.68 -11.81 14.09
CA CYS A 338 -6.09 -10.50 13.83
C CYS A 338 -6.56 -9.52 14.92
N LEU A 339 -5.64 -8.80 15.54
CA LEU A 339 -5.95 -7.86 16.62
C LEU A 339 -5.76 -6.41 16.15
N PRO A 340 -6.64 -5.47 16.54
CA PRO A 340 -6.50 -4.07 16.16
C PRO A 340 -5.39 -3.38 16.97
N GLY A 341 -4.70 -2.45 16.32
CA GLY A 341 -3.84 -1.46 16.98
C GLY A 341 -2.34 -1.66 16.77
N ASP A 342 -1.59 -0.57 16.93
CA ASP A 342 -0.16 -0.47 16.64
C ASP A 342 0.78 -1.23 17.62
N GLY A 343 0.22 -1.89 18.64
CA GLY A 343 0.94 -2.73 19.60
C GLY A 343 0.73 -4.23 19.44
N THR A 344 -0.07 -4.65 18.45
CA THR A 344 -0.24 -6.07 18.11
C THR A 344 1.07 -6.64 17.58
N PRO A 345 1.51 -7.83 18.05
CA PRO A 345 2.70 -8.46 17.48
C PRO A 345 2.57 -8.65 15.98
N SER A 346 3.62 -8.34 15.25
CA SER A 346 3.71 -8.54 13.81
C SER A 346 3.52 -10.02 13.49
N MET A 347 2.83 -10.34 12.39
CA MET A 347 2.53 -11.72 11.99
C MET A 347 1.70 -12.51 13.01
N TRP A 348 1.00 -11.85 13.94
CA TRP A 348 0.28 -12.50 15.04
C TRP A 348 -0.60 -13.69 14.66
N PRO A 349 -1.49 -13.62 13.64
CA PRO A 349 -2.31 -14.78 13.28
C PRO A 349 -1.44 -16.00 12.92
N TRP A 350 -0.26 -15.78 12.34
CA TRP A 350 0.68 -16.84 11.97
C TRP A 350 1.53 -17.32 13.12
N VAL A 351 1.87 -16.47 14.09
CA VAL A 351 2.48 -16.92 15.36
C VAL A 351 1.56 -17.93 16.05
N GLN A 352 0.25 -17.64 16.10
CA GLN A 352 -0.76 -18.54 16.68
C GLN A 352 -0.93 -19.82 15.86
N VAL A 353 -1.07 -19.69 14.54
CA VAL A 353 -1.29 -20.84 13.65
C VAL A 353 -0.08 -21.77 13.65
N VAL A 354 1.13 -21.24 13.47
CA VAL A 354 2.36 -22.04 13.43
C VAL A 354 2.62 -22.69 14.78
N GLY A 355 2.43 -21.98 15.89
CA GLY A 355 2.56 -22.57 17.23
C GLY A 355 1.66 -23.79 17.43
N ALA A 356 0.37 -23.65 17.12
CA ALA A 356 -0.59 -24.74 17.26
C ALA A 356 -0.32 -25.93 16.31
N LEU A 357 0.14 -25.67 15.08
CA LEU A 357 0.53 -26.73 14.15
C LEU A 357 1.76 -27.51 14.66
N LEU A 358 2.75 -26.81 15.23
CA LEU A 358 3.95 -27.41 15.80
C LEU A 358 3.66 -28.22 17.07
N ASP A 359 2.71 -27.77 17.89
CA ASP A 359 2.28 -28.49 19.09
C ASP A 359 1.63 -29.84 18.76
N ASP A 360 0.98 -29.97 17.60
CA ASP A 360 0.41 -31.24 17.10
C ASP A 360 1.48 -32.21 16.58
N MET A 361 2.73 -31.75 16.38
CA MET A 361 3.81 -32.59 15.84
C MET A 361 4.58 -33.37 16.91
N PRO A 362 5.20 -34.51 16.53
CA PRO A 362 6.20 -35.20 17.36
C PRO A 362 7.40 -34.30 17.67
N ALA A 363 7.97 -34.44 18.88
CA ALA A 363 9.04 -33.58 19.38
C ALA A 363 10.26 -33.44 18.43
N ALA A 364 10.71 -34.53 17.82
CA ALA A 364 11.85 -34.49 16.90
C ALA A 364 11.58 -33.63 15.65
N ALA A 365 10.40 -33.78 15.03
CA ALA A 365 10.02 -32.96 13.89
C ALA A 365 9.81 -31.49 14.29
N ARG A 366 9.31 -31.24 15.51
CA ARG A 366 9.12 -29.90 16.06
C ARG A 366 10.46 -29.17 16.23
N GLU A 367 11.49 -29.85 16.73
CA GLU A 367 12.84 -29.30 16.88
C GLU A 367 13.45 -28.88 15.54
N ASP A 368 13.28 -29.69 14.49
CA ASP A 368 13.75 -29.36 13.13
C ASP A 368 13.08 -28.07 12.60
N TRP A 369 11.76 -27.91 12.82
CA TRP A 369 11.04 -26.70 12.41
C TRP A 369 11.42 -25.47 13.26
N HIS A 370 11.67 -25.65 14.55
CA HIS A 370 12.14 -24.56 15.43
C HIS A 370 13.55 -24.08 15.06
N ALA A 371 14.40 -24.97 14.53
CA ALA A 371 15.72 -24.62 14.02
C ALA A 371 15.67 -23.93 12.64
N GLY A 372 14.56 -24.04 11.91
CA GLY A 372 14.33 -23.42 10.61
C GLY A 372 13.90 -21.94 10.67
N GLU A 373 13.75 -21.31 9.50
CA GLU A 373 13.36 -19.89 9.36
C GLU A 373 11.95 -19.62 9.92
N LEU A 374 10.99 -20.54 9.74
CA LEU A 374 9.68 -20.46 10.37
C LEU A 374 9.71 -20.49 11.90
N GLY A 375 10.71 -21.15 12.47
CA GLY A 375 10.92 -21.21 13.92
C GLY A 375 10.96 -19.82 14.54
N ARG A 376 11.49 -18.83 13.80
CA ARG A 376 11.57 -17.42 14.21
C ARG A 376 10.23 -16.74 14.48
N LEU A 377 9.11 -17.29 14.01
CA LEU A 377 7.78 -16.79 14.38
C LEU A 377 7.43 -17.11 15.84
N VAL A 378 7.91 -18.24 16.37
CA VAL A 378 7.44 -18.83 17.62
C VAL A 378 8.54 -19.03 18.66
N THR A 379 9.82 -19.04 18.27
CA THR A 379 10.95 -19.14 19.20
C THR A 379 11.57 -17.77 19.49
N PRO A 380 11.74 -17.38 20.76
CA PRO A 380 12.23 -16.05 21.17
C PRO A 380 13.75 -15.86 21.03
N ASN A 381 14.41 -16.59 20.13
CA ASN A 381 15.88 -16.54 19.98
C ASN A 381 16.31 -15.61 18.83
N GLY A 382 15.91 -14.33 18.89
CA GLY A 382 16.47 -13.28 18.04
C GLY A 382 17.87 -12.87 18.46
N SER A 383 18.85 -13.74 18.21
CA SER A 383 20.26 -13.34 18.11
C SER A 383 20.68 -13.02 16.67
N GLY A 384 19.79 -13.22 15.69
CA GLY A 384 20.03 -12.89 14.29
C GLY A 384 20.09 -11.37 14.08
N ARG A 385 21.29 -10.83 13.89
CA ARG A 385 21.48 -9.44 13.43
C ARG A 385 20.82 -9.27 12.06
N LEU A 386 19.81 -8.41 11.99
CA LEU A 386 19.19 -7.98 10.74
C LEU A 386 20.08 -6.97 10.03
N THR A 387 21.04 -7.46 9.25
CA THR A 387 21.87 -6.63 8.35
C THR A 387 21.76 -7.11 6.91
N SER A 388 20.54 -7.08 6.36
CA SER A 388 20.33 -7.31 4.93
C SER A 388 20.32 -5.99 4.20
N VAL A 389 21.36 -5.67 3.42
CA VAL A 389 21.43 -4.40 2.67
C VAL A 389 20.87 -4.55 1.23
N LEU A 390 20.68 -5.78 0.74
CA LEU A 390 19.96 -6.10 -0.51
C LEU A 390 18.60 -6.74 -0.22
N PRO A 391 17.60 -6.60 -1.12
CA PRO A 391 16.39 -7.42 -1.05
C PRO A 391 16.75 -8.87 -1.30
N ASP A 392 16.85 -9.66 -0.23
CA ASP A 392 16.69 -11.09 -0.35
C ASP A 392 15.19 -11.39 -0.50
N SER A 393 14.67 -11.18 -1.72
CA SER A 393 13.32 -11.63 -2.09
C SER A 393 13.17 -13.15 -1.97
N GLY A 394 14.28 -13.89 -1.76
CA GLY A 394 14.30 -15.30 -1.46
C GLY A 394 14.06 -15.62 0.02
N VAL A 395 14.36 -14.73 0.98
CA VAL A 395 14.00 -14.96 2.41
C VAL A 395 12.49 -15.09 2.54
N GLN A 396 11.74 -14.12 1.99
CA GLN A 396 10.29 -14.13 2.08
C GLN A 396 9.68 -15.33 1.37
N PHE A 397 10.18 -15.65 0.17
CA PHE A 397 9.71 -16.84 -0.55
C PHE A 397 10.03 -18.14 0.21
N ARG A 398 11.27 -18.33 0.70
CA ARG A 398 11.65 -19.53 1.50
C ARG A 398 10.80 -19.65 2.76
N PHE A 399 10.57 -18.53 3.44
CA PHE A 399 9.74 -18.48 4.63
C PHE A 399 8.28 -18.85 4.33
N PHE A 400 7.71 -18.34 3.23
CA PHE A 400 6.35 -18.71 2.80
C PHE A 400 6.26 -20.18 2.33
N GLU A 401 7.26 -20.69 1.61
CA GLU A 401 7.32 -22.10 1.22
C GLU A 401 7.45 -23.03 2.42
N GLN A 402 8.20 -22.64 3.45
CA GLN A 402 8.23 -23.37 4.71
C GLN A 402 6.86 -23.42 5.39
N ALA A 403 6.08 -22.32 5.36
CA ALA A 403 4.70 -22.31 5.89
C ALA A 403 3.81 -23.32 5.16
N VAL A 404 3.88 -23.34 3.83
CA VAL A 404 3.15 -24.32 3.01
C VAL A 404 3.61 -25.75 3.32
N ALA A 405 4.92 -25.97 3.49
CA ALA A 405 5.48 -27.28 3.80
C ALA A 405 5.07 -27.78 5.19
N LEU A 406 5.02 -26.90 6.19
CA LEU A 406 4.52 -27.21 7.54
C LEU A 406 3.06 -27.66 7.47
N VAL A 407 2.19 -26.87 6.83
CA VAL A 407 0.77 -27.23 6.66
C VAL A 407 0.62 -28.55 5.91
N ARG A 408 1.40 -28.78 4.85
CA ARG A 408 1.41 -30.04 4.08
C ARG A 408 1.79 -31.23 4.95
N GLN A 409 2.79 -31.09 5.82
CA GLN A 409 3.24 -32.16 6.71
C GLN A 409 2.19 -32.53 7.77
N VAL A 410 1.45 -31.54 8.29
CA VAL A 410 0.34 -31.80 9.22
C VAL A 410 -0.87 -32.38 8.48
N ALA A 411 -1.24 -31.82 7.33
CA ALA A 411 -2.36 -32.27 6.50
C ALA A 411 -2.21 -33.72 6.02
N ALA A 412 -0.97 -34.19 5.83
CA ALA A 412 -0.67 -35.58 5.51
C ALA A 412 -1.02 -36.57 6.64
N GLN A 413 -1.13 -36.10 7.88
CA GLN A 413 -1.49 -36.92 9.05
C GLN A 413 -2.99 -36.88 9.34
N ARG A 414 -3.58 -35.68 9.28
CA ARG A 414 -5.03 -35.46 9.41
C ARG A 414 -5.45 -34.17 8.70
N PRO A 415 -6.68 -34.06 8.18
CA PRO A 415 -7.15 -32.84 7.52
C PRO A 415 -7.01 -31.60 8.41
N VAL A 416 -6.67 -30.45 7.83
CA VAL A 416 -6.42 -29.20 8.56
C VAL A 416 -7.45 -28.15 8.16
N VAL A 417 -8.05 -27.47 9.15
CA VAL A 417 -8.92 -26.31 8.94
C VAL A 417 -8.30 -25.10 9.62
N LEU A 418 -7.82 -24.15 8.81
CA LEU A 418 -7.27 -22.88 9.27
C LEU A 418 -8.39 -21.84 9.30
N VAL A 419 -8.65 -21.27 10.47
CA VAL A 419 -9.63 -20.21 10.64
C VAL A 419 -8.90 -18.92 10.97
N VAL A 420 -9.03 -17.90 10.13
CA VAL A 420 -8.41 -16.58 10.36
C VAL A 420 -9.51 -15.54 10.48
N ASP A 421 -9.72 -15.02 11.69
CA ASP A 421 -10.77 -14.04 11.99
C ASP A 421 -10.24 -12.61 11.98
N ASP A 422 -11.15 -11.66 11.75
CA ASP A 422 -10.90 -10.23 11.64
C ASP A 422 -9.78 -9.85 10.63
N LEU A 423 -9.72 -10.50 9.47
CA LEU A 423 -8.69 -10.30 8.44
C LEU A 423 -8.44 -8.85 8.04
N GLN A 424 -9.41 -7.96 8.22
CA GLN A 424 -9.17 -6.54 7.97
C GLN A 424 -8.07 -5.93 8.85
N TRP A 425 -7.79 -6.51 10.03
CA TRP A 425 -6.77 -6.02 10.96
C TRP A 425 -5.42 -6.73 10.77
N ALA A 426 -5.32 -7.67 9.82
CA ALA A 426 -4.07 -8.34 9.53
C ALA A 426 -3.05 -7.34 8.97
N ASP A 427 -1.80 -7.44 9.42
CA ASP A 427 -0.71 -6.69 8.81
C ASP A 427 -0.43 -7.17 7.37
N ALA A 428 0.24 -6.33 6.57
CA ALA A 428 0.51 -6.60 5.16
C ALA A 428 1.26 -7.93 4.95
N ALA A 429 2.26 -8.25 5.80
CA ALA A 429 3.02 -9.49 5.68
C ALA A 429 2.16 -10.72 6.01
N SER A 430 1.22 -10.59 6.96
CA SER A 430 0.24 -11.63 7.28
C SER A 430 -0.68 -11.92 6.09
N LEU A 431 -1.13 -10.89 5.38
CA LEU A 431 -1.99 -11.01 4.18
C LEU A 431 -1.21 -11.56 2.97
N ASP A 432 0.07 -11.21 2.82
CA ASP A 432 0.94 -11.76 1.80
C ASP A 432 1.16 -13.27 2.00
N LEU A 433 1.43 -13.70 3.24
CA LEU A 433 1.55 -15.12 3.56
C LEU A 433 0.23 -15.86 3.33
N LEU A 434 -0.91 -15.27 3.71
CA LEU A 434 -2.23 -15.86 3.44
C LEU A 434 -2.44 -16.06 1.93
N SER A 435 -2.11 -15.05 1.14
CA SER A 435 -2.21 -15.08 -0.33
C SER A 435 -1.32 -16.16 -0.94
N HIS A 436 -0.07 -16.29 -0.46
CA HIS A 436 0.86 -17.34 -0.90
C HIS A 436 0.35 -18.74 -0.53
N LEU A 437 -0.18 -18.91 0.68
CA LEU A 437 -0.73 -20.18 1.16
C LEU A 437 -1.98 -20.58 0.37
N MET A 438 -2.91 -19.66 0.10
CA MET A 438 -4.12 -19.93 -0.69
C MET A 438 -3.79 -20.37 -2.13
N ALA A 439 -2.75 -19.79 -2.74
CA ALA A 439 -2.33 -20.15 -4.09
C ALA A 439 -1.67 -21.54 -4.18
N ARG A 440 -1.18 -22.08 -3.07
CA ARG A 440 -0.44 -23.36 -2.99
C ARG A 440 -1.00 -24.28 -1.89
N LEU A 441 -2.31 -24.23 -1.69
CA LEU A 441 -2.93 -24.89 -0.54
C LEU A 441 -2.71 -26.41 -0.61
N PRO A 442 -2.13 -27.04 0.43
CA PRO A 442 -1.93 -28.48 0.44
C PRO A 442 -3.26 -29.25 0.43
N ASP A 443 -3.28 -30.40 -0.25
CA ASP A 443 -4.41 -31.34 -0.20
C ASP A 443 -4.76 -31.69 1.25
N GLY A 444 -6.05 -31.80 1.55
CA GLY A 444 -6.53 -32.04 2.91
C GLY A 444 -6.68 -30.78 3.76
N THR A 445 -6.59 -29.58 3.16
CA THR A 445 -6.62 -28.30 3.89
C THR A 445 -7.82 -27.43 3.50
N ALA A 446 -8.49 -26.83 4.49
CA ALA A 446 -9.45 -25.75 4.29
C ALA A 446 -8.98 -24.46 4.97
N VAL A 447 -9.20 -23.31 4.33
CA VAL A 447 -8.97 -21.97 4.90
C VAL A 447 -10.31 -21.23 4.96
N ILE A 448 -10.65 -20.73 6.15
CA ILE A 448 -11.85 -19.94 6.41
C ILE A 448 -11.39 -18.58 6.94
N GLY A 449 -11.51 -17.55 6.12
CA GLY A 449 -11.28 -16.16 6.48
C GLY A 449 -12.57 -15.46 6.89
N ALA A 450 -12.52 -14.55 7.84
CA ALA A 450 -13.62 -13.62 8.10
C ALA A 450 -13.15 -12.16 8.05
N LEU A 451 -13.95 -11.31 7.42
CA LEU A 451 -13.70 -9.87 7.34
C LEU A 451 -14.97 -9.04 7.54
N ARG A 452 -14.80 -7.77 7.89
CA ARG A 452 -15.91 -6.82 8.05
C ARG A 452 -16.29 -6.20 6.71
N ASP A 453 -17.59 -6.20 6.39
CA ASP A 453 -18.16 -5.61 5.17
C ASP A 453 -18.12 -4.07 5.19
N ARG A 454 -17.93 -3.47 6.38
CA ARG A 454 -17.72 -2.02 6.57
C ARG A 454 -16.51 -1.73 7.45
N ALA A 455 -15.45 -1.34 6.77
CA ALA A 455 -14.29 -0.52 7.14
C ALA A 455 -13.86 0.12 5.79
N PRO A 456 -13.09 1.23 5.72
CA PRO A 456 -12.86 1.96 4.45
C PRO A 456 -12.44 0.97 3.36
N ALA A 457 -12.74 1.27 2.08
CA ALA A 457 -12.42 0.44 0.91
C ALA A 457 -11.25 -0.49 1.25
N PRO A 458 -11.47 -1.83 1.31
CA PRO A 458 -10.58 -2.76 2.00
C PRO A 458 -9.16 -2.34 1.71
N SER A 459 -8.35 -2.15 2.76
CA SER A 459 -6.98 -1.62 2.61
C SER A 459 -6.35 -2.23 1.36
N SER A 460 -5.54 -1.47 0.62
CA SER A 460 -4.98 -1.92 -0.66
C SER A 460 -4.46 -3.37 -0.60
N ASP A 461 -4.00 -3.81 0.57
CA ASP A 461 -3.53 -5.15 0.88
C ASP A 461 -4.65 -6.19 0.97
N VAL A 462 -5.71 -5.93 1.75
CA VAL A 462 -6.90 -6.80 1.83
C VAL A 462 -7.58 -6.90 0.46
N GLY A 463 -7.70 -5.78 -0.26
CA GLY A 463 -8.25 -5.75 -1.62
C GLY A 463 -7.42 -6.60 -2.60
N ARG A 464 -6.09 -6.48 -2.56
CA ARG A 464 -5.17 -7.32 -3.36
C ARG A 464 -5.29 -8.80 -3.01
N MET A 465 -5.35 -9.15 -1.73
CA MET A 465 -5.53 -10.53 -1.25
C MET A 465 -6.85 -11.12 -1.75
N LEU A 466 -7.97 -10.38 -1.62
CA LEU A 466 -9.28 -10.83 -2.12
C LEU A 466 -9.29 -10.99 -3.64
N ALA A 467 -8.63 -10.08 -4.37
CA ALA A 467 -8.49 -10.19 -5.83
C ALA A 467 -7.68 -11.44 -6.23
N ALA A 468 -6.61 -11.77 -5.51
CA ALA A 468 -5.84 -13.00 -5.71
C ALA A 468 -6.68 -14.24 -5.41
N ALA A 469 -7.39 -14.26 -4.27
CA ALA A 469 -8.28 -15.36 -3.87
C ALA A 469 -9.40 -15.60 -4.90
N SER A 470 -9.98 -14.54 -5.47
CA SER A 470 -11.07 -14.64 -6.45
C SER A 470 -10.71 -15.38 -7.74
N ARG A 471 -9.40 -15.49 -8.05
CA ARG A 471 -8.88 -16.22 -9.22
C ARG A 471 -8.79 -17.73 -8.99
N LEU A 472 -8.96 -18.19 -7.74
CA LEU A 472 -8.86 -19.59 -7.37
C LEU A 472 -10.21 -20.31 -7.57
N PRO A 473 -10.25 -21.50 -8.21
CA PRO A 473 -11.52 -22.20 -8.50
C PRO A 473 -12.35 -22.59 -7.26
N SER A 474 -11.67 -22.88 -6.14
CA SER A 474 -12.27 -23.34 -4.89
C SER A 474 -12.73 -22.21 -3.96
N HIS A 475 -12.52 -20.94 -4.34
CA HIS A 475 -12.90 -19.77 -3.53
C HIS A 475 -14.43 -19.56 -3.49
N ARG A 476 -14.95 -19.27 -2.29
CA ARG A 476 -16.33 -18.84 -2.05
C ARG A 476 -16.36 -17.63 -1.11
N ARG A 477 -17.15 -16.62 -1.46
CA ARG A 477 -17.37 -15.41 -0.66
C ARG A 477 -18.81 -15.41 -0.15
N ILE A 478 -19.00 -15.29 1.16
CA ILE A 478 -20.31 -15.37 1.83
C ILE A 478 -20.62 -14.01 2.47
N PRO A 479 -21.57 -13.23 1.92
CA PRO A 479 -22.07 -12.03 2.60
C PRO A 479 -23.06 -12.43 3.70
N LEU A 480 -22.76 -12.06 4.93
CA LEU A 480 -23.53 -12.32 6.13
C LEU A 480 -24.37 -11.07 6.48
N GLY A 481 -25.61 -11.02 5.98
CA GLY A 481 -26.56 -9.91 6.20
C GLY A 481 -27.18 -9.91 7.60
N PRO A 482 -28.02 -8.94 7.99
CA PRO A 482 -28.71 -8.93 9.29
C PRO A 482 -29.75 -10.07 9.44
N LEU A 483 -30.14 -10.39 10.68
CA LEU A 483 -31.17 -11.37 10.99
C LEU A 483 -32.57 -10.85 10.65
N VAL A 484 -33.42 -11.73 10.11
CA VAL A 484 -34.82 -11.39 9.82
C VAL A 484 -35.66 -11.34 11.11
N PRO A 485 -36.84 -10.69 11.13
CA PRO A 485 -37.64 -10.56 12.35
C PRO A 485 -37.99 -11.88 13.06
N ALA A 486 -38.16 -12.98 12.31
CA ALA A 486 -38.40 -14.31 12.88
C ALA A 486 -37.18 -14.85 13.64
N GLU A 487 -35.98 -14.63 13.11
CA GLU A 487 -34.71 -15.00 13.74
C GLU A 487 -34.41 -14.10 14.95
N VAL A 488 -34.78 -12.81 14.89
CA VAL A 488 -34.69 -11.90 16.05
C VAL A 488 -35.57 -12.39 17.19
N ALA A 489 -36.82 -12.78 16.92
CA ALA A 489 -37.71 -13.32 17.96
C ALA A 489 -37.15 -14.59 18.60
N GLU A 490 -36.57 -15.47 17.78
CA GLU A 490 -35.95 -16.70 18.26
C GLU A 490 -34.68 -16.42 19.10
N LEU A 491 -33.85 -15.48 18.68
CA LEU A 491 -32.65 -15.08 19.42
C LEU A 491 -33.00 -14.49 20.79
N VAL A 492 -34.02 -13.62 20.86
CA VAL A 492 -34.53 -13.05 22.12
C VAL A 492 -35.06 -14.16 23.04
N ARG A 493 -35.82 -15.11 22.50
CA ARG A 493 -36.37 -16.25 23.24
C ARG A 493 -35.28 -17.10 23.88
N ARG A 494 -34.18 -17.32 23.17
CA ARG A 494 -33.03 -18.10 23.67
C ARG A 494 -32.24 -17.36 24.75
N GLU A 495 -32.01 -16.06 24.58
CA GLU A 495 -31.25 -15.28 25.56
C GLU A 495 -32.02 -15.01 26.85
N THR A 496 -33.34 -14.82 26.77
CA THR A 496 -34.16 -14.38 27.92
C THR A 496 -35.05 -15.49 28.50
N GLY A 497 -35.25 -16.58 27.76
CA GLY A 497 -36.24 -17.61 28.09
C GLY A 497 -37.70 -17.17 27.88
N GLN A 498 -37.96 -15.94 27.42
CA GLN A 498 -39.29 -15.37 27.24
C GLN A 498 -39.64 -15.16 25.76
N ASP A 499 -40.91 -15.34 25.39
CA ASP A 499 -41.37 -15.07 24.02
C ASP A 499 -41.64 -13.57 23.82
N PRO A 500 -40.86 -12.85 22.98
CA PRO A 500 -41.16 -11.46 22.69
C PRO A 500 -42.44 -11.37 21.85
N GLY A 501 -43.44 -10.63 22.34
CA GLY A 501 -44.65 -10.37 21.56
C GLY A 501 -44.34 -9.66 20.22
N PRO A 502 -45.23 -9.70 19.21
CA PRO A 502 -44.96 -9.17 17.86
C PRO A 502 -44.64 -7.67 17.80
N GLY A 503 -45.04 -6.90 18.82
CA GLY A 503 -44.70 -5.49 18.97
C GLY A 503 -43.26 -5.28 19.44
N ALA A 504 -42.83 -6.03 20.46
CA ALA A 504 -41.46 -5.99 20.99
C ALA A 504 -40.45 -6.47 19.93
N THR A 505 -40.74 -7.57 19.23
CA THR A 505 -39.89 -8.08 18.13
C THR A 505 -39.70 -7.04 17.02
N ARG A 506 -40.78 -6.36 16.58
CA ARG A 506 -40.68 -5.31 15.56
C ARG A 506 -39.87 -4.11 16.03
N LEU A 507 -40.05 -3.70 17.28
CA LEU A 507 -39.34 -2.57 17.85
C LEU A 507 -37.84 -2.88 18.01
N ILE A 508 -37.50 -4.06 18.55
CA ILE A 508 -36.12 -4.56 18.64
C ILE A 508 -35.51 -4.62 17.24
N HIS A 509 -36.13 -5.30 16.28
CA HIS A 509 -35.62 -5.40 14.92
C HIS A 509 -35.43 -4.02 14.24
N THR A 510 -36.36 -3.07 14.44
CA THR A 510 -36.25 -1.72 13.87
C THR A 510 -35.08 -0.94 14.47
N ARG A 511 -34.82 -1.10 15.78
CA ARG A 511 -33.76 -0.41 16.49
C ARG A 511 -32.38 -1.02 16.26
N THR A 512 -32.31 -2.34 16.15
CA THR A 512 -31.04 -3.07 15.96
C THR A 512 -30.71 -3.31 14.50
N ALA A 513 -31.63 -2.98 13.59
CA ALA A 513 -31.59 -3.36 12.17
C ALA A 513 -31.35 -4.87 11.95
N GLY A 514 -31.75 -5.71 12.91
CA GLY A 514 -31.53 -7.16 12.86
C GLY A 514 -30.10 -7.62 13.18
N ASN A 515 -29.22 -6.74 13.66
CA ASN A 515 -27.86 -7.15 14.04
C ASN A 515 -27.88 -7.97 15.35
N PRO A 516 -27.45 -9.27 15.33
CA PRO A 516 -27.53 -10.17 16.47
C PRO A 516 -26.89 -9.63 17.75
N PHE A 517 -25.74 -8.96 17.67
CA PHE A 517 -25.08 -8.39 18.85
C PHE A 517 -26.02 -7.42 19.58
N PHE A 518 -26.56 -6.44 18.86
CA PHE A 518 -27.49 -5.48 19.43
C PHE A 518 -28.79 -6.10 19.90
N VAL A 519 -29.28 -7.15 19.22
CA VAL A 519 -30.47 -7.90 19.66
C VAL A 519 -30.22 -8.54 21.02
N ARG A 520 -29.08 -9.22 21.21
CA ARG A 520 -28.73 -9.84 22.51
C ARG A 520 -28.59 -8.80 23.60
N GLU A 521 -27.86 -7.71 23.32
CA GLU A 521 -27.63 -6.65 24.30
C GLU A 521 -28.92 -5.97 24.73
N LEU A 522 -29.83 -5.68 23.79
CA LEU A 522 -31.12 -5.09 24.10
C LEU A 522 -32.05 -6.07 24.83
N SER A 523 -31.98 -7.35 24.50
CA SER A 523 -32.79 -8.39 25.16
C SER A 523 -32.43 -8.56 26.63
N ARG A 524 -31.13 -8.58 26.96
CA ARG A 524 -30.65 -8.65 28.35
C ARG A 524 -31.06 -7.42 29.17
N PHE A 525 -30.96 -6.23 28.58
CA PHE A 525 -31.36 -4.99 29.22
C PHE A 525 -32.86 -4.96 29.54
N LEU A 526 -33.70 -5.35 28.58
CA LEU A 526 -35.17 -5.36 28.75
C LEU A 526 -35.66 -6.47 29.70
N ALA A 527 -34.93 -7.59 29.80
CA ALA A 527 -35.22 -8.67 30.74
C ALA A 527 -35.00 -8.26 32.21
N ALA A 528 -34.03 -7.36 32.48
CA ALA A 528 -33.76 -6.87 33.84
C ALA A 528 -34.88 -5.96 34.40
N GLY A 529 -35.74 -5.40 33.54
CA GLY A 529 -36.82 -4.48 33.92
C GLY A 529 -38.25 -5.03 33.77
N ASP A 530 -38.42 -6.30 33.40
CA ASP A 530 -39.72 -6.95 33.12
C ASP A 530 -40.56 -6.27 31.98
N VAL A 531 -39.88 -5.54 31.07
CA VAL A 531 -40.51 -4.65 30.06
C VAL A 531 -40.78 -5.37 28.72
N LEU A 532 -40.41 -6.64 28.58
CA LEU A 532 -40.53 -7.38 27.31
C LEU A 532 -41.98 -7.58 26.82
N THR A 533 -42.98 -7.38 27.68
CA THR A 533 -44.41 -7.56 27.38
C THR A 533 -45.20 -6.26 27.19
N GLU A 534 -44.69 -5.09 27.63
CA GLU A 534 -45.37 -3.79 27.51
C GLU A 534 -44.71 -2.87 26.47
N ALA A 535 -45.41 -2.61 25.36
CA ALA A 535 -44.94 -1.76 24.26
C ALA A 535 -44.66 -0.29 24.65
N ALA A 536 -45.16 0.17 25.81
CA ALA A 536 -45.01 1.54 26.29
C ALA A 536 -43.66 1.80 27.00
N GLY A 537 -43.11 0.83 27.75
CA GLY A 537 -41.85 0.98 28.48
C GLY A 537 -40.60 0.92 27.60
N VAL A 538 -40.69 0.33 26.41
CA VAL A 538 -39.58 0.23 25.44
C VAL A 538 -39.35 1.54 24.67
N ARG A 539 -40.27 2.52 24.74
CA ARG A 539 -40.16 3.80 23.99
C ARG A 539 -39.18 4.81 24.61
N THR A 540 -38.93 4.73 25.92
CA THR A 540 -38.17 5.74 26.69
C THR A 540 -36.78 5.30 27.17
N ALA A 541 -36.42 4.02 27.05
CA ALA A 541 -35.25 3.44 27.75
C ALA A 541 -34.23 2.72 26.85
N VAL A 542 -34.19 2.98 25.54
CA VAL A 542 -33.33 2.19 24.61
C VAL A 542 -32.23 3.07 23.99
N PRO A 543 -30.95 2.84 24.35
CA PRO A 543 -29.80 3.53 23.77
C PRO A 543 -29.67 3.33 22.25
N VAL A 544 -29.10 4.31 21.55
CA VAL A 544 -29.08 4.39 20.06
C VAL A 544 -27.84 3.71 19.47
N THR A 545 -26.78 3.50 20.27
CA THR A 545 -25.48 2.95 19.84
C THR A 545 -24.87 2.00 20.88
N VAL A 546 -23.88 1.16 20.50
CA VAL A 546 -23.09 0.32 21.45
C VAL A 546 -22.45 1.19 22.52
N ARG A 547 -21.92 2.36 22.11
CA ARG A 547 -21.29 3.33 23.02
C ARG A 547 -22.24 3.80 24.11
N ASP A 548 -23.50 4.05 23.78
CA ASP A 548 -24.48 4.50 24.77
C ASP A 548 -24.87 3.38 25.74
N VAL A 549 -24.96 2.12 25.27
CA VAL A 549 -25.15 0.95 26.15
C VAL A 549 -23.97 0.77 27.10
N VAL A 550 -22.74 0.85 26.58
CA VAL A 550 -21.52 0.71 27.40
C VAL A 550 -21.39 1.87 28.39
N ARG A 551 -21.64 3.11 27.95
CA ARG A 551 -21.62 4.29 28.80
C ARG A 551 -22.64 4.19 29.94
N ASP A 552 -23.86 3.74 29.64
CA ASP A 552 -24.91 3.55 30.63
C ASP A 552 -24.53 2.50 31.67
N ARG A 553 -23.99 1.34 31.25
CA ARG A 553 -23.45 0.33 32.19
C ARG A 553 -22.31 0.89 33.05
N MET A 554 -21.42 1.69 32.49
CA MET A 554 -20.34 2.32 33.23
C MET A 554 -20.82 3.37 34.26
N THR A 555 -22.07 3.86 34.19
CA THR A 555 -22.62 4.76 35.22
C THR A 555 -22.83 4.05 36.55
N GLY A 556 -23.14 2.74 36.54
CA GLY A 556 -23.30 1.91 37.73
C GLY A 556 -22.00 1.52 38.42
N LEU A 557 -20.84 1.78 37.80
CA LEU A 557 -19.53 1.45 38.36
C LEU A 557 -19.03 2.52 39.36
N GLY A 558 -18.45 2.06 40.47
CA GLY A 558 -17.62 2.91 41.32
C GLY A 558 -16.36 3.40 40.59
N GLU A 559 -15.73 4.47 41.10
CA GLU A 559 -14.55 5.07 40.46
C GLU A 559 -13.38 4.06 40.32
N ASP A 560 -13.17 3.22 41.34
CA ASP A 560 -12.13 2.19 41.36
C ASP A 560 -12.35 1.11 40.28
N ALA A 561 -13.57 0.60 40.15
CA ALA A 561 -13.91 -0.42 39.14
C ALA A 561 -13.86 0.15 37.73
N ARG A 562 -14.30 1.41 37.55
CA ARG A 562 -14.17 2.14 36.27
C ARG A 562 -12.71 2.33 35.88
N SER A 563 -11.86 2.71 36.83
CA SER A 563 -10.42 2.86 36.59
C SER A 563 -9.78 1.54 36.16
N LEU A 564 -10.13 0.44 36.83
CA LEU A 564 -9.61 -0.89 36.51
C LEU A 564 -10.06 -1.36 35.11
N LEU A 565 -11.32 -1.11 34.75
CA LEU A 565 -11.87 -1.41 33.43
C LEU A 565 -11.18 -0.59 32.31
N GLN A 566 -10.89 0.69 32.57
CA GLN A 566 -10.13 1.55 31.65
C GLN A 566 -8.70 1.05 31.46
N THR A 567 -8.02 0.64 32.54
CA THR A 567 -6.69 0.02 32.46
C THR A 567 -6.73 -1.27 31.64
N ALA A 568 -7.71 -2.15 31.91
CA ALA A 568 -7.90 -3.38 31.15
C ALA A 568 -8.11 -3.10 29.65
N ALA A 569 -8.92 -2.08 29.31
CA ALA A 569 -9.19 -1.70 27.93
C ALA A 569 -7.95 -1.25 27.17
N LEU A 570 -7.00 -0.59 27.84
CA LEU A 570 -5.71 -0.21 27.25
C LEU A 570 -4.70 -1.37 27.17
N ILE A 571 -4.76 -2.36 28.08
CA ILE A 571 -3.88 -3.54 28.03
C ILE A 571 -4.22 -4.43 26.83
N GLY A 572 -5.51 -4.61 26.52
CA GLY A 572 -5.96 -5.40 25.38
C GLY A 572 -7.36 -5.98 25.53
N ARG A 573 -7.78 -6.78 24.54
CA ARG A 573 -9.08 -7.49 24.57
C ARG A 573 -9.15 -8.56 25.65
N THR A 574 -8.02 -9.20 25.92
CA THR A 574 -7.85 -10.22 26.95
C THR A 574 -6.71 -9.79 27.86
N VAL A 575 -6.92 -9.89 29.16
CA VAL A 575 -6.04 -9.32 30.18
C VAL A 575 -5.80 -10.34 31.29
N ASP A 576 -4.52 -10.65 31.51
CA ASP A 576 -4.04 -11.44 32.64
C ASP A 576 -4.24 -10.68 33.96
N LEU A 577 -4.79 -11.35 34.97
CA LEU A 577 -5.07 -10.76 36.28
C LEU A 577 -3.80 -10.19 36.92
N ALA A 578 -2.68 -10.89 36.82
CA ALA A 578 -1.45 -10.46 37.46
C ALA A 578 -0.89 -9.18 36.81
N LEU A 579 -0.98 -9.04 35.48
CA LEU A 579 -0.64 -7.80 34.78
C LEU A 579 -1.56 -6.64 35.17
N LEU A 580 -2.87 -6.87 35.23
CA LEU A 580 -3.84 -5.85 35.59
C LEU A 580 -3.66 -5.37 37.03
N ALA A 581 -3.50 -6.29 37.98
CA ALA A 581 -3.27 -5.99 39.39
C ALA A 581 -1.99 -5.18 39.59
N ARG A 582 -0.88 -5.56 38.95
CA ARG A 582 0.37 -4.78 38.99
C ARG A 582 0.22 -3.38 38.40
N THR A 583 -0.43 -3.26 37.24
CA THR A 583 -0.63 -1.96 36.59
C THR A 583 -1.49 -1.02 37.43
N ALA A 584 -2.47 -1.59 38.15
CA ALA A 584 -3.35 -0.86 39.04
C ALA A 584 -2.77 -0.64 40.46
N ASP A 585 -1.59 -1.19 40.76
CA ASP A 585 -0.97 -1.21 42.09
C ASP A 585 -1.90 -1.81 43.17
N LEU A 586 -2.47 -2.98 42.87
CA LEU A 586 -3.38 -3.74 43.74
C LEU A 586 -2.86 -5.15 43.99
N ASP A 587 -3.23 -5.73 45.14
CA ASP A 587 -3.12 -7.19 45.33
C ASP A 587 -4.20 -7.94 44.53
N HIS A 588 -3.99 -9.24 44.30
CA HIS A 588 -4.88 -10.06 43.47
C HIS A 588 -6.31 -10.16 44.02
N GLU A 589 -6.48 -10.20 45.35
CA GLU A 589 -7.80 -10.33 45.99
C GLU A 589 -8.61 -9.05 45.78
N THR A 590 -8.00 -7.89 46.09
CA THR A 590 -8.62 -6.59 45.85
C THR A 590 -8.93 -6.35 44.37
N CYS A 591 -8.08 -6.84 43.45
CA CYS A 591 -8.31 -6.73 42.02
C CYS A 591 -9.54 -7.55 41.57
N LEU A 592 -9.66 -8.80 42.03
CA LEU A 592 -10.80 -9.67 41.74
C LEU A 592 -12.11 -9.08 42.28
N ASP A 593 -12.11 -8.59 43.52
CA ASP A 593 -13.30 -7.97 44.13
C ASP A 593 -13.82 -6.76 43.32
N ARG A 594 -12.89 -5.97 42.76
CA ARG A 594 -13.24 -4.82 41.90
C ARG A 594 -13.72 -5.25 40.51
N LEU A 595 -13.21 -6.35 39.97
CA LEU A 595 -13.65 -6.91 38.69
C LEU A 595 -15.05 -7.53 38.76
N ALA A 596 -15.46 -8.06 39.92
CA ALA A 596 -16.79 -8.64 40.10
C ALA A 596 -17.94 -7.69 39.72
N SER A 597 -17.76 -6.38 39.94
CA SER A 597 -18.74 -5.36 39.51
C SER A 597 -18.79 -5.17 37.99
N CYS A 598 -17.66 -5.31 37.30
CA CYS A 598 -17.57 -5.26 35.84
C CYS A 598 -18.16 -6.53 35.20
N GLU A 599 -17.96 -7.69 35.82
CA GLU A 599 -18.57 -8.96 35.42
C GLU A 599 -20.08 -8.96 35.60
N GLY A 600 -20.57 -8.50 36.75
CA GLY A 600 -22.01 -8.40 37.04
C GLY A 600 -22.76 -7.49 36.07
N LEU A 601 -22.07 -6.55 35.42
CA LEU A 601 -22.61 -5.66 34.38
C LEU A 601 -22.34 -6.15 32.94
N GLY A 602 -21.70 -7.32 32.77
CA GLY A 602 -21.38 -7.90 31.46
C GLY A 602 -20.40 -7.06 30.65
N LEU A 603 -19.49 -6.34 31.30
CA LEU A 603 -18.43 -5.56 30.65
C LEU A 603 -17.13 -6.36 30.49
N LEU A 604 -16.92 -7.35 31.36
CA LEU A 604 -15.83 -8.32 31.32
C LEU A 604 -16.36 -9.72 31.65
N GLU A 605 -15.73 -10.75 31.11
CA GLU A 605 -16.03 -12.15 31.38
C GLU A 605 -14.72 -12.93 31.59
N PRO A 606 -14.70 -13.97 32.45
CA PRO A 606 -13.56 -14.88 32.53
C PRO A 606 -13.30 -15.56 31.19
N SER A 607 -12.03 -15.71 30.81
CA SER A 607 -11.64 -16.33 29.55
C SER A 607 -11.90 -17.85 29.59
N PRO A 608 -12.42 -18.45 28.50
CA PRO A 608 -12.62 -19.89 28.44
C PRO A 608 -11.30 -20.64 28.61
N GLY A 609 -11.20 -21.49 29.63
CA GLY A 609 -10.01 -22.33 29.88
C GLY A 609 -8.92 -21.69 30.74
N ASP A 610 -9.04 -20.40 31.11
CA ASP A 610 -8.12 -19.73 32.04
C ASP A 610 -8.89 -18.80 33.01
N PRO A 611 -9.11 -19.22 34.26
CA PRO A 611 -9.85 -18.44 35.24
C PRO A 611 -9.10 -17.22 35.76
N TYR A 612 -7.81 -17.06 35.42
CA TYR A 612 -7.00 -15.90 35.82
C TYR A 612 -6.83 -14.88 34.69
N SER A 613 -7.59 -15.03 33.60
CA SER A 613 -7.59 -14.15 32.46
C SER A 613 -9.00 -13.65 32.17
N PHE A 614 -9.16 -12.35 31.96
CA PHE A 614 -10.45 -11.69 31.73
C PHE A 614 -10.51 -11.14 30.31
N GLY A 615 -11.66 -11.28 29.65
CA GLY A 615 -11.90 -10.83 28.29
C GLY A 615 -13.06 -9.85 28.20
N PHE A 616 -12.96 -8.89 27.28
CA PHE A 616 -14.13 -8.13 26.85
C PHE A 616 -15.02 -9.02 25.97
N PRO A 617 -16.35 -9.09 26.23
CA PRO A 617 -17.26 -9.93 25.44
C PRO A 617 -17.26 -9.59 23.94
N HIS A 618 -16.99 -8.32 23.62
CA HIS A 618 -16.80 -7.86 22.24
C HIS A 618 -15.80 -6.70 22.19
N ASP A 619 -15.04 -6.65 21.09
CA ASP A 619 -14.06 -5.61 20.83
C ASP A 619 -14.62 -4.17 20.86
N LEU A 620 -15.86 -3.97 20.40
CA LEU A 620 -16.57 -2.69 20.44
C LEU A 620 -16.79 -2.20 21.88
N VAL A 621 -16.92 -3.11 22.85
CA VAL A 621 -17.03 -2.75 24.28
C VAL A 621 -15.69 -2.22 24.76
N ARG A 622 -14.59 -2.92 24.46
CA ARG A 622 -13.22 -2.45 24.78
C ARG A 622 -12.95 -1.08 24.18
N GLU A 623 -13.23 -0.90 22.89
CA GLU A 623 -13.04 0.37 22.18
C GLU A 623 -13.85 1.51 22.83
N SER A 624 -15.14 1.26 23.11
CA SER A 624 -16.00 2.24 23.78
C SER A 624 -15.47 2.65 25.16
N VAL A 625 -14.88 1.70 25.91
CA VAL A 625 -14.23 1.99 27.20
C VAL A 625 -12.93 2.79 26.98
N ALA A 626 -12.09 2.40 26.03
CA ALA A 626 -10.82 3.07 25.74
C ALA A 626 -11.02 4.52 25.26
N GLU A 627 -12.00 4.76 24.38
CA GLU A 627 -12.39 6.09 23.90
C GLU A 627 -12.96 6.99 24.99
N SER A 628 -13.47 6.41 26.09
CA SER A 628 -13.94 7.19 27.25
C SER A 628 -12.80 7.80 28.07
N ILE A 629 -11.56 7.40 27.81
CA ILE A 629 -10.38 7.83 28.56
C ILE A 629 -9.87 9.15 27.97
N SER A 630 -9.78 10.20 28.78
CA SER A 630 -9.18 11.46 28.34
C SER A 630 -7.71 11.25 27.92
N PRO A 631 -7.20 11.93 26.87
CA PRO A 631 -5.84 11.73 26.37
C PRO A 631 -4.73 11.82 27.44
N PRO A 632 -4.74 12.77 28.40
CA PRO A 632 -3.71 12.83 29.45
C PRO A 632 -3.73 11.62 30.39
N ARG A 633 -4.93 11.11 30.70
CA ARG A 633 -5.10 9.89 31.51
C ARG A 633 -4.64 8.65 30.74
N ALA A 634 -4.97 8.57 29.45
CA ALA A 634 -4.52 7.47 28.59
C ALA A 634 -2.99 7.41 28.55
N ALA A 635 -2.30 8.53 28.31
CA ALA A 635 -0.84 8.58 28.31
C ALA A 635 -0.21 8.08 29.63
N ARG A 636 -0.78 8.47 30.78
CA ARG A 636 -0.31 7.99 32.09
C ARG A 636 -0.56 6.49 32.28
N LEU A 637 -1.72 5.98 31.86
CA LEU A 637 -2.03 4.55 31.94
C LEU A 637 -1.13 3.74 31.00
N HIS A 638 -0.83 4.23 29.79
CA HIS A 638 0.13 3.59 28.88
C HIS A 638 1.51 3.47 29.52
N LEU A 639 2.00 4.50 30.24
CA LEU A 639 3.27 4.42 30.97
C LEU A 639 3.23 3.33 32.07
N LEU A 640 2.16 3.28 32.86
CA LEU A 640 2.01 2.26 33.92
C LEU A 640 1.95 0.83 33.34
N VAL A 641 1.28 0.66 32.20
CA VAL A 641 1.25 -0.63 31.50
C VAL A 641 2.65 -1.00 31.01
N ALA A 642 3.39 -0.06 30.42
CA ALA A 642 4.77 -0.27 29.99
C ALA A 642 5.69 -0.70 31.16
N ASP A 643 5.63 0.01 32.29
CA ASP A 643 6.40 -0.32 33.50
C ASP A 643 6.08 -1.74 34.02
N SER A 644 4.80 -2.15 33.92
CA SER A 644 4.33 -3.47 34.36
C SER A 644 4.71 -4.60 33.41
N LEU A 645 4.89 -4.31 32.12
CA LEU A 645 5.33 -5.27 31.11
C LEU A 645 6.82 -5.62 31.23
N GLU A 646 7.68 -4.64 31.55
CA GLU A 646 9.14 -4.83 31.67
C GLU A 646 9.56 -5.78 32.83
N HIS A 647 8.71 -5.94 33.85
CA HIS A 647 9.02 -6.77 35.02
C HIS A 647 8.90 -8.29 34.77
N ARG A 648 8.48 -8.76 33.59
CA ARG A 648 8.51 -10.18 33.17
C ARG A 648 9.75 -10.48 32.33
N ALA A 649 10.90 -10.66 32.98
CA ALA A 649 12.20 -10.93 32.33
C ALA A 649 12.36 -12.34 31.67
N ALA A 650 11.27 -13.02 31.28
CA ALA A 650 11.34 -14.38 30.73
C ALA A 650 10.89 -14.53 29.26
N ASP A 651 10.12 -13.59 28.69
CA ASP A 651 9.59 -13.66 27.31
C ASP A 651 9.81 -12.34 26.54
N THR A 652 11.07 -11.95 26.37
CA THR A 652 11.51 -10.59 25.95
C THR A 652 11.00 -10.14 24.56
N GLU A 653 10.73 -11.06 23.62
CA GLU A 653 10.36 -10.70 22.24
C GLU A 653 8.85 -10.56 21.98
N LEU A 654 8.01 -11.34 22.67
CA LEU A 654 6.54 -11.22 22.57
C LEU A 654 6.02 -9.92 23.21
N VAL A 655 6.81 -9.34 24.11
CA VAL A 655 6.48 -8.10 24.83
C VAL A 655 7.08 -6.86 24.18
N ALA A 656 8.11 -6.99 23.34
CA ALA A 656 8.84 -5.84 22.78
C ALA A 656 7.95 -4.88 21.98
N GLU A 657 7.13 -5.40 21.06
CA GLU A 657 6.23 -4.60 20.23
C GLU A 657 5.12 -3.94 21.05
N ARG A 658 4.56 -4.65 22.05
CA ARG A 658 3.58 -4.11 23.00
C ARG A 658 4.19 -3.01 23.88
N LEU A 659 5.38 -3.26 24.43
CA LEU A 659 6.12 -2.31 25.26
C LEU A 659 6.42 -1.03 24.48
N ALA A 660 6.92 -1.16 23.25
CA ALA A 660 7.19 -0.02 22.37
C ALA A 660 5.93 0.81 22.10
N HIS A 661 4.79 0.16 21.83
CA HIS A 661 3.51 0.83 21.67
C HIS A 661 3.11 1.61 22.93
N HIS A 662 3.16 1.00 24.11
CA HIS A 662 2.79 1.68 25.36
C HIS A 662 3.74 2.84 25.69
N LEU A 663 5.05 2.68 25.49
CA LEU A 663 6.03 3.76 25.69
C LEU A 663 5.84 4.91 24.70
N TRP A 664 5.55 4.61 23.44
CA TRP A 664 5.26 5.62 22.42
C TRP A 664 3.95 6.37 22.74
N SER A 665 2.88 5.65 23.09
CA SER A 665 1.58 6.21 23.44
C SER A 665 1.59 7.01 24.75
N ALA A 666 2.55 6.75 25.65
CA ALA A 666 2.80 7.58 26.82
C ALA A 666 3.41 8.97 26.46
N GLY A 667 3.97 9.11 25.26
CA GLY A 667 4.50 10.35 24.74
C GLY A 667 5.58 10.96 25.65
N PRO A 668 5.52 12.27 25.95
CA PRO A 668 6.53 12.95 26.78
C PRO A 668 6.64 12.45 28.23
N LEU A 669 5.71 11.61 28.71
CA LEU A 669 5.79 11.04 30.05
C LEU A 669 6.79 9.88 30.14
N ALA A 670 7.12 9.24 29.02
CA ALA A 670 8.12 8.19 28.95
C ALA A 670 9.51 8.77 28.67
N ASP A 671 10.54 8.15 29.24
CA ASP A 671 11.93 8.52 28.96
C ASP A 671 12.26 8.28 27.46
N PRO A 672 12.79 9.28 26.73
CA PRO A 672 13.06 9.15 25.29
C PRO A 672 14.03 8.02 24.94
N ALA A 673 15.06 7.78 25.77
CA ALA A 673 16.04 6.72 25.52
C ALA A 673 15.41 5.34 25.69
N ARG A 674 14.57 5.17 26.72
CA ARG A 674 13.79 3.97 26.99
C ARG A 674 12.81 3.67 25.85
N THR A 675 12.04 4.67 25.41
CA THR A 675 11.11 4.52 24.28
C THR A 675 11.83 4.18 22.98
N ALA A 676 12.92 4.90 22.65
CA ALA A 676 13.69 4.61 21.44
C ALA A 676 14.31 3.19 21.47
N THR A 677 14.78 2.72 22.63
CA THR A 677 15.30 1.35 22.78
C THR A 677 14.23 0.30 22.55
N ALA A 678 13.03 0.51 23.11
CA ALA A 678 11.90 -0.39 22.90
C ALA A 678 11.46 -0.41 21.42
N LEU A 679 11.41 0.74 20.76
CA LEU A 679 11.11 0.85 19.33
C LEU A 679 12.14 0.13 18.46
N VAL A 680 13.44 0.23 18.78
CA VAL A 680 14.49 -0.54 18.09
C VAL A 680 14.25 -2.05 18.24
N GLN A 681 13.93 -2.50 19.45
CA GLN A 681 13.68 -3.93 19.70
C GLN A 681 12.41 -4.42 19.00
N ALA A 682 11.33 -3.63 19.03
CA ALA A 682 10.11 -3.90 18.28
C ALA A 682 10.38 -3.98 16.76
N GLY A 683 11.18 -3.07 16.24
CA GLY A 683 11.62 -3.07 14.84
C GLY A 683 12.39 -4.34 14.46
N ARG A 684 13.26 -4.83 15.35
CA ARG A 684 13.96 -6.12 15.15
C ARG A 684 12.99 -7.29 15.15
N CYS A 685 12.08 -7.36 16.11
CA CYS A 685 11.08 -8.43 16.19
C CYS A 685 10.21 -8.47 14.93
N ALA A 686 9.73 -7.30 14.47
CA ALA A 686 8.94 -7.20 13.25
C ALA A 686 9.71 -7.66 12.01
N ALA A 687 10.98 -7.25 11.87
CA ALA A 687 11.81 -7.63 10.73
C ALA A 687 12.20 -9.12 10.74
N ALA A 688 12.42 -9.72 11.92
CA ALA A 688 12.66 -11.16 12.05
C ALA A 688 11.47 -12.01 11.55
N LYS A 689 10.25 -11.46 11.66
CA LYS A 689 9.00 -12.05 11.17
C LYS A 689 8.65 -11.61 9.74
N LEU A 690 9.54 -10.88 9.08
CA LEU A 690 9.34 -10.31 7.73
C LEU A 690 8.18 -9.29 7.62
N ALA A 691 7.73 -8.72 8.73
CA ALA A 691 6.84 -7.56 8.75
C ALA A 691 7.63 -6.27 8.49
N LEU A 692 8.20 -6.18 7.29
CA LEU A 692 9.18 -5.15 6.93
C LEU A 692 8.62 -3.72 7.03
N GLU A 693 7.34 -3.51 6.73
CA GLU A 693 6.71 -2.19 6.88
C GLU A 693 6.57 -1.77 8.34
N ALA A 694 6.13 -2.69 9.21
CA ALA A 694 6.04 -2.42 10.65
C ALA A 694 7.44 -2.14 11.21
N ALA A 695 8.43 -2.94 10.84
CA ALA A 695 9.82 -2.74 11.22
C ALA A 695 10.35 -1.36 10.78
N ALA A 696 10.12 -0.97 9.53
CA ALA A 696 10.55 0.32 9.00
C ALA A 696 9.91 1.49 9.78
N ARG A 697 8.61 1.41 10.08
CA ARG A 697 7.92 2.44 10.89
C ARG A 697 8.54 2.57 12.29
N GLN A 698 8.71 1.45 13.01
CA GLN A 698 9.26 1.47 14.37
C GLN A 698 10.70 2.00 14.40
N LEU A 699 11.55 1.56 13.46
CA LEU A 699 12.94 1.98 13.37
C LEU A 699 13.09 3.45 12.95
N HIS A 700 12.20 3.94 12.09
CA HIS A 700 12.16 5.36 11.73
C HIS A 700 11.80 6.23 12.94
N SER A 701 10.75 5.87 13.67
CA SER A 701 10.34 6.57 14.91
C SER A 701 11.44 6.52 15.97
N ALA A 702 12.13 5.39 16.11
CA ALA A 702 13.27 5.26 17.02
C ALA A 702 14.42 6.20 16.66
N ALA A 703 14.78 6.28 15.38
CA ALA A 703 15.84 7.15 14.90
C ALA A 703 15.50 8.64 15.10
N GLN A 704 14.25 9.04 14.83
CA GLN A 704 13.78 10.39 15.06
C GLN A 704 13.83 10.77 16.55
N LEU A 705 13.34 9.90 17.43
CA LEU A 705 13.32 10.14 18.87
C LEU A 705 14.73 10.17 19.47
N ALA A 706 15.61 9.25 19.04
CA ALA A 706 17.00 9.26 19.46
C ALA A 706 17.73 10.53 18.99
N ARG A 707 17.44 11.03 17.79
CA ARG A 707 17.98 12.29 17.27
C ARG A 707 17.56 13.48 18.12
N THR A 708 16.27 13.63 18.42
CA THR A 708 15.77 14.76 19.23
C THR A 708 16.31 14.73 20.65
N ALA A 709 16.57 13.53 21.19
CA ALA A 709 17.18 13.32 22.50
C ALA A 709 18.73 13.40 22.52
N GLY A 710 19.39 13.54 21.35
CA GLY A 710 20.85 13.60 21.26
C GLY A 710 21.58 12.26 21.51
N LEU A 711 20.89 11.13 21.30
CA LEU A 711 21.40 9.77 21.56
C LEU A 711 22.04 9.16 20.31
N ALA A 712 23.25 9.60 19.97
CA ALA A 712 23.92 9.26 18.71
C ALA A 712 24.09 7.74 18.45
N GLU A 713 24.45 6.96 19.48
CA GLU A 713 24.60 5.50 19.32
C GLU A 713 23.27 4.80 19.05
N LEU A 714 22.20 5.26 19.68
CA LEU A 714 20.86 4.69 19.51
C LEU A 714 20.24 5.11 18.17
N GLU A 715 20.47 6.36 17.75
CA GLU A 715 20.12 6.83 16.40
C GLU A 715 20.83 5.98 15.35
N LEU A 716 22.14 5.75 15.51
CA LEU A 716 22.89 4.89 14.62
C LEU A 716 22.32 3.46 14.59
N ALA A 717 22.09 2.84 15.75
CA ALA A 717 21.55 1.49 15.82
C ALA A 717 20.17 1.36 15.13
N ALA A 718 19.30 2.34 15.30
CA ALA A 718 18.00 2.39 14.63
C ALA A 718 18.15 2.54 13.10
N LEU A 719 19.03 3.44 12.65
CA LEU A 719 19.28 3.65 11.22
C LEU A 719 19.95 2.45 10.55
N SER A 720 20.89 1.77 11.23
CA SER A 720 21.52 0.53 10.73
C SER A 720 20.47 -0.51 10.37
N LEU A 721 19.54 -0.76 11.29
CA LEU A 721 18.45 -1.72 11.07
C LEU A 721 17.45 -1.20 10.04
N PHE A 722 17.10 0.09 10.08
CA PHE A 722 16.15 0.69 9.14
C PHE A 722 16.64 0.51 7.70
N THR A 723 17.91 0.82 7.43
CA THR A 723 18.50 0.72 6.09
C THR A 723 18.50 -0.72 5.59
N ALA A 724 18.65 -1.70 6.49
CA ALA A 724 18.51 -3.09 6.13
C ALA A 724 17.06 -3.46 5.76
N VAL A 725 16.10 -3.04 6.57
CA VAL A 725 14.66 -3.29 6.34
C VAL A 725 14.16 -2.60 5.07
N ASP A 726 14.53 -1.35 4.84
CA ASP A 726 14.13 -0.58 3.66
C ASP A 726 14.76 -1.16 2.38
N GLY A 727 16.02 -1.60 2.47
CA GLY A 727 16.68 -2.38 1.42
C GLY A 727 15.93 -3.67 1.08
N MET A 728 15.42 -4.39 2.09
CA MET A 728 14.59 -5.59 1.88
C MET A 728 13.24 -5.29 1.21
N ARG A 729 12.63 -4.15 1.52
CA ARG A 729 11.26 -3.80 1.06
C ARG A 729 11.23 -3.22 -0.35
N ALA A 730 12.10 -2.27 -0.65
CA ALA A 730 11.95 -1.40 -1.83
C ALA A 730 12.88 -1.78 -2.99
N GLY A 731 13.89 -2.62 -2.78
CA GLY A 731 15.05 -2.54 -3.66
C GLY A 731 15.91 -1.32 -3.34
N TYR A 732 17.09 -1.28 -3.95
CA TYR A 732 17.96 -0.10 -3.90
C TYR A 732 17.36 1.12 -4.61
N VAL A 733 16.39 0.91 -5.50
CA VAL A 733 15.68 1.96 -6.21
C VAL A 733 14.61 2.53 -5.25
N GLY A 734 14.97 3.59 -4.53
CA GLY A 734 14.06 4.24 -3.58
C GLY A 734 14.51 4.23 -2.12
N SER A 735 15.71 3.70 -1.81
CA SER A 735 16.25 3.78 -0.44
C SER A 735 16.31 5.23 0.04
N ALA A 736 15.99 5.49 1.30
CA ALA A 736 16.11 6.82 1.90
C ALA A 736 17.58 7.28 2.00
N VAL A 737 18.13 7.82 0.91
CA VAL A 737 19.54 8.21 0.79
C VAL A 737 19.98 9.16 1.90
N ASP A 738 19.09 10.07 2.33
CA ASP A 738 19.36 11.01 3.42
C ASP A 738 19.59 10.30 4.76
N LEU A 739 18.89 9.18 5.00
CA LEU A 739 19.07 8.36 6.21
C LEU A 739 20.39 7.59 6.17
N LEU A 740 20.79 7.09 5.00
CA LEU A 740 22.11 6.46 4.79
C LEU A 740 23.24 7.46 5.02
N GLU A 741 23.11 8.69 4.53
CA GLU A 741 24.08 9.76 4.75
C GLU A 741 24.19 10.14 6.23
N ARG A 742 23.05 10.23 6.93
CA ARG A 742 23.03 10.47 8.38
C ARG A 742 23.71 9.33 9.15
N ALA A 743 23.41 8.08 8.82
CA ALA A 743 24.02 6.91 9.45
C ALA A 743 25.54 6.88 9.22
N GLU A 744 25.99 7.16 7.99
CA GLU A 744 27.41 7.32 7.65
C GLU A 744 28.09 8.40 8.50
N HIS A 745 27.46 9.56 8.65
CA HIS A 745 28.00 10.66 9.45
C HIS A 745 28.12 10.30 10.93
N LEU A 746 27.09 9.67 11.51
CA LEU A 746 27.10 9.19 12.89
C LEU A 746 28.16 8.11 13.12
N ALA A 747 28.24 7.12 12.24
CA ALA A 747 29.24 6.06 12.33
C ALA A 747 30.67 6.62 12.28
N ARG A 748 30.94 7.62 11.44
CA ARG A 748 32.24 8.31 11.45
C ARG A 748 32.50 9.09 12.74
N GLY A 749 31.51 9.81 13.24
CA GLY A 749 31.62 10.55 14.50
C GLY A 749 31.85 9.64 15.71
N LEU A 750 31.40 8.38 15.63
CA LEU A 750 31.61 7.33 16.63
C LEU A 750 32.85 6.45 16.34
N GLU A 751 33.69 6.83 15.39
CA GLU A 751 34.92 6.10 14.99
C GLU A 751 34.67 4.65 14.54
N ARG A 752 33.47 4.35 14.01
CA ARG A 752 33.08 3.04 13.47
C ARG A 752 33.32 2.98 11.97
N GLU A 753 34.59 2.94 11.58
CA GLU A 753 35.04 3.01 10.18
C GLU A 753 34.33 2.01 9.25
N ARG A 754 34.29 0.73 9.65
CA ARG A 754 33.65 -0.33 8.85
C ARG A 754 32.15 -0.09 8.63
N GLU A 755 31.43 0.34 9.67
CA GLU A 755 29.99 0.67 9.56
C GLU A 755 29.78 1.88 8.65
N ALA A 756 30.61 2.93 8.79
CA ALA A 756 30.55 4.10 7.93
C ALA A 756 30.81 3.75 6.45
N ALA A 757 31.78 2.89 6.18
CA ALA A 757 32.06 2.39 4.83
C ALA A 757 30.90 1.55 4.28
N ALA A 758 30.24 0.74 5.11
CA ALA A 758 29.07 -0.03 4.70
C ALA A 758 27.89 0.87 4.32
N PHE A 759 27.61 1.96 5.05
CA PHE A 759 26.58 2.93 4.66
C PHE A 759 26.91 3.67 3.37
N LEU A 760 28.17 4.06 3.20
CA LEU A 760 28.64 4.69 1.97
C LEU A 760 28.51 3.73 0.77
N TYR A 761 28.86 2.45 0.95
CA TYR A 761 28.69 1.40 -0.04
C TYR A 761 27.22 1.17 -0.39
N SER A 762 26.33 1.14 0.61
CA SER A 762 24.89 1.01 0.42
C SER A 762 24.31 2.17 -0.40
N ARG A 763 24.74 3.39 -0.10
CA ARG A 763 24.36 4.60 -0.85
C ARG A 763 24.89 4.58 -2.29
N TRP A 764 26.12 4.10 -2.49
CA TRP A 764 26.66 3.86 -3.82
C TRP A 764 25.82 2.86 -4.62
N ALA A 765 25.50 1.71 -4.02
CA ALA A 765 24.70 0.67 -4.65
C ALA A 765 23.29 1.17 -5.03
N ALA A 766 22.69 2.04 -4.21
CA ALA A 766 21.42 2.72 -4.51
C ALA A 766 21.47 3.48 -5.84
N TYR A 767 22.47 4.35 -5.98
CA TYR A 767 22.66 5.14 -7.21
C TYR A 767 23.12 4.29 -8.40
N ALA A 768 23.95 3.27 -8.17
CA ALA A 768 24.43 2.39 -9.22
C ALA A 768 23.28 1.57 -9.84
N GLN A 769 22.37 1.05 -9.02
CA GLN A 769 21.20 0.29 -9.50
C GLN A 769 20.17 1.19 -10.19
N GLY A 770 19.96 2.42 -9.70
CA GLY A 770 19.11 3.42 -10.36
C GLY A 770 19.74 4.11 -11.58
N ILE A 771 20.88 3.62 -12.07
CA ILE A 771 21.64 4.14 -13.22
C ILE A 771 21.96 5.65 -13.11
N GLN A 772 22.13 6.16 -11.89
CA GLN A 772 22.57 7.53 -11.63
C GLN A 772 24.11 7.59 -11.63
N LEU A 773 24.72 7.32 -12.79
CA LEU A 773 26.15 7.03 -12.93
C LEU A 773 27.07 8.14 -12.41
N ASP A 774 26.69 9.41 -12.57
CA ASP A 774 27.48 10.54 -12.06
C ASP A 774 27.56 10.56 -10.53
N ARG A 775 26.44 10.28 -9.86
CA ARG A 775 26.35 10.22 -8.40
C ARG A 775 27.07 8.96 -7.89
N ALA A 776 26.78 7.82 -8.51
CA ALA A 776 27.45 6.56 -8.18
C ALA A 776 28.97 6.66 -8.37
N GLY A 777 29.45 7.27 -9.45
CA GLY A 777 30.89 7.40 -9.72
C GLY A 777 31.64 8.21 -8.66
N ARG A 778 31.06 9.30 -8.16
CA ARG A 778 31.65 10.08 -7.07
C ARG A 778 31.77 9.27 -5.77
N LEU A 779 30.74 8.49 -5.44
CA LEU A 779 30.78 7.64 -4.23
C LEU A 779 31.73 6.45 -4.41
N ALA A 780 31.78 5.84 -5.60
CA ALA A 780 32.71 4.76 -5.92
C ALA A 780 34.17 5.21 -5.77
N ARG A 781 34.49 6.41 -6.26
CA ARG A 781 35.82 7.01 -6.09
C ARG A 781 36.15 7.23 -4.62
N ARG A 782 35.21 7.78 -3.85
CA ARG A 782 35.39 7.99 -2.41
C ARG A 782 35.57 6.69 -1.63
N LEU A 783 34.85 5.64 -2.00
CA LEU A 783 35.02 4.29 -1.44
C LEU A 783 36.39 3.71 -1.77
N LEU A 784 36.89 3.93 -3.00
CA LEU A 784 38.23 3.51 -3.39
C LEU A 784 39.29 4.24 -2.58
N GLU A 785 39.23 5.56 -2.51
CA GLU A 785 40.17 6.40 -1.74
C GLU A 785 40.17 5.98 -0.25
N GLN A 786 38.99 5.78 0.35
CA GLN A 786 38.87 5.26 1.72
C GLN A 786 39.41 3.84 1.89
N GLY A 787 39.17 2.97 0.90
CA GLY A 787 39.72 1.62 0.90
C GLY A 787 41.25 1.64 0.86
N GLU A 788 41.85 2.44 -0.02
CA GLU A 788 43.31 2.54 -0.16
C GLU A 788 44.00 3.05 1.11
N GLU A 789 43.31 3.90 1.88
CA GLU A 789 43.79 4.43 3.16
C GLU A 789 43.53 3.48 4.36
N SER A 790 42.63 2.51 4.21
CA SER A 790 42.17 1.65 5.30
C SER A 790 42.95 0.33 5.40
N ASP A 791 43.31 -0.05 6.63
CA ASP A 791 43.87 -1.37 6.92
C ASP A 791 42.78 -2.47 6.94
N ASP A 792 41.49 -2.09 7.03
CA ASP A 792 40.38 -3.04 7.06
C ASP A 792 40.15 -3.68 5.67
N PRO A 793 40.25 -5.03 5.55
CA PRO A 793 40.09 -5.70 4.27
C PRO A 793 38.68 -5.57 3.68
N VAL A 794 37.65 -5.37 4.50
CA VAL A 794 36.26 -5.18 4.04
C VAL A 794 36.09 -3.81 3.41
N VAL A 795 36.63 -2.77 4.05
CA VAL A 795 36.60 -1.40 3.53
C VAL A 795 37.33 -1.32 2.18
N ARG A 796 38.50 -1.97 2.06
CA ARG A 796 39.22 -2.14 0.79
C ARG A 796 38.39 -2.83 -0.28
N THR A 797 37.73 -3.92 0.09
CA THR A 797 36.87 -4.71 -0.80
C THR A 797 35.71 -3.87 -1.33
N TYR A 798 35.05 -3.08 -0.49
CA TYR A 798 34.00 -2.14 -0.92
C TYR A 798 34.52 -1.12 -1.94
N GLY A 799 35.71 -0.57 -1.71
CA GLY A 799 36.36 0.35 -2.63
C GLY A 799 36.65 -0.25 -4.00
N TRP A 800 37.35 -1.38 -4.04
CA TRP A 800 37.68 -2.05 -5.31
C TRP A 800 36.43 -2.50 -6.06
N TYR A 801 35.45 -3.06 -5.36
CA TYR A 801 34.22 -3.52 -5.99
C TYR A 801 33.41 -2.37 -6.59
N ALA A 802 33.15 -1.32 -5.79
CA ALA A 802 32.37 -0.17 -6.23
C ALA A 802 33.02 0.53 -7.42
N TRP A 803 34.34 0.70 -7.38
CA TRP A 803 35.09 1.29 -8.48
C TRP A 803 35.11 0.41 -9.71
N GLY A 804 35.31 -0.91 -9.57
CA GLY A 804 35.28 -1.86 -10.68
C GLY A 804 33.94 -1.86 -11.42
N ILE A 805 32.82 -1.85 -10.69
CA ILE A 805 31.47 -1.75 -11.28
C ILE A 805 31.24 -0.40 -11.97
N HIS A 806 31.77 0.70 -11.41
CA HIS A 806 31.71 2.01 -12.07
C HIS A 806 32.51 2.01 -13.38
N GLN A 807 33.74 1.48 -13.37
CA GLN A 807 34.58 1.36 -14.58
C GLN A 807 33.90 0.52 -15.66
N TRP A 808 33.27 -0.59 -15.28
CA TRP A 808 32.44 -1.37 -16.19
C TRP A 808 31.31 -0.53 -16.77
N SER A 809 30.55 0.18 -15.92
CA SER A 809 29.40 0.99 -16.36
C SER A 809 29.79 2.06 -17.39
N VAL A 810 30.95 2.70 -17.24
CA VAL A 810 31.47 3.71 -18.18
C VAL A 810 32.26 3.14 -19.36
N GLY A 811 32.34 1.81 -19.47
CA GLY A 811 32.89 1.07 -20.61
C GLY A 811 34.37 0.69 -20.51
N ASN A 812 35.05 0.97 -19.40
CA ASN A 812 36.47 0.65 -19.20
C ASN A 812 36.66 -0.80 -18.71
N ILE A 813 36.56 -1.77 -19.62
CA ILE A 813 36.55 -3.20 -19.27
C ILE A 813 37.86 -3.66 -18.62
N GLY A 814 39.02 -3.22 -19.12
CA GLY A 814 40.32 -3.60 -18.54
C GLY A 814 40.51 -3.12 -17.10
N GLU A 815 40.14 -1.87 -16.80
CA GLU A 815 40.15 -1.33 -15.43
C GLU A 815 39.15 -2.08 -14.55
N ALA A 816 37.94 -2.33 -15.04
CA ALA A 816 36.92 -3.09 -14.31
C ALA A 816 37.44 -4.50 -13.95
N PHE A 817 38.03 -5.21 -14.91
CA PHE A 817 38.65 -6.51 -14.68
C PHE A 817 39.75 -6.43 -13.63
N ARG A 818 40.67 -5.46 -13.72
CA ARG A 818 41.77 -5.31 -12.75
C ARG A 818 41.28 -5.07 -11.32
N TYR A 819 40.26 -4.24 -11.11
CA TYR A 819 39.74 -3.97 -9.77
C TYR A 819 38.86 -5.10 -9.25
N LEU A 820 37.96 -5.67 -10.07
CA LEU A 820 37.09 -6.75 -9.63
C LEU A 820 37.88 -8.04 -9.34
N SER A 821 38.94 -8.33 -10.11
CA SER A 821 39.81 -9.49 -9.88
C SER A 821 40.73 -9.34 -8.66
N ARG A 822 40.93 -8.13 -8.12
CA ARG A 822 41.64 -7.89 -6.85
C ARG A 822 40.80 -8.23 -5.62
N THR A 823 39.49 -8.39 -5.79
CA THR A 823 38.57 -8.85 -4.75
C THR A 823 38.95 -10.29 -4.39
N ASP A 824 39.84 -10.45 -3.41
CA ASP A 824 40.51 -11.72 -3.11
C ASP A 824 39.48 -12.81 -2.79
N ARG A 825 39.61 -13.96 -3.46
CA ARG A 825 38.78 -15.15 -3.25
C ARG A 825 38.85 -15.62 -1.79
N THR A 826 40.01 -15.48 -1.15
CA THR A 826 40.20 -15.84 0.27
C THR A 826 39.64 -14.81 1.24
N VAL A 827 39.53 -13.53 0.87
CA VAL A 827 38.81 -12.51 1.67
C VAL A 827 37.30 -12.71 1.54
N LEU A 828 36.80 -13.02 0.35
CA LEU A 828 35.39 -13.40 0.12
C LEU A 828 35.02 -14.73 0.82
N GLU A 829 35.97 -15.66 0.96
CA GLU A 829 35.83 -16.91 1.73
C GLU A 829 35.95 -16.69 3.25
N ASN A 830 36.87 -15.86 3.72
CA ASN A 830 37.00 -15.50 5.15
C ASN A 830 35.83 -14.65 5.66
N LEU A 831 35.20 -13.85 4.79
CA LEU A 831 33.91 -13.20 5.07
C LEU A 831 32.78 -14.20 5.35
N ALA A 832 32.95 -15.48 5.00
CA ALA A 832 31.97 -16.57 5.19
C ALA A 832 32.19 -17.43 6.45
N HIS A 833 33.30 -17.29 7.17
CA HIS A 833 33.56 -18.08 8.40
C HIS A 833 32.89 -17.51 9.66
N GLN A 834 32.12 -16.44 9.54
CA GLN A 834 31.21 -15.95 10.57
C GLN A 834 29.85 -15.65 9.91
N GLU A 835 28.85 -16.50 10.18
CA GLU A 835 27.49 -16.49 9.59
C GLU A 835 26.63 -15.25 9.88
N GLU A 836 27.20 -14.11 10.24
CA GLU A 836 26.44 -13.01 10.88
C GLU A 836 25.96 -11.88 9.94
N ASP A 837 26.25 -11.87 8.63
CA ASP A 837 25.95 -10.69 7.78
C ASP A 837 25.49 -11.04 6.33
N PRO A 838 24.18 -10.98 6.04
CA PRO A 838 23.61 -11.23 4.70
C PRO A 838 24.17 -10.37 3.57
N LEU A 839 24.56 -9.11 3.82
CA LEU A 839 25.22 -8.26 2.82
C LEU A 839 26.49 -8.92 2.26
N ARG A 840 27.23 -9.67 3.08
CA ARG A 840 28.48 -10.32 2.68
C ARG A 840 28.22 -11.55 1.83
N ARG A 841 27.16 -12.30 2.14
CA ARG A 841 26.70 -13.44 1.34
C ARG A 841 26.33 -13.02 -0.07
N ASP A 842 25.60 -11.92 -0.20
CA ASP A 842 25.14 -11.43 -1.51
C ASP A 842 26.26 -10.74 -2.29
N LEU A 843 27.08 -9.93 -1.62
CA LEU A 843 28.29 -9.37 -2.22
C LEU A 843 29.15 -10.49 -2.80
N ARG A 844 29.31 -11.63 -2.11
CA ARG A 844 30.04 -12.79 -2.62
C ARG A 844 29.42 -13.35 -3.89
N LEU A 845 28.12 -13.66 -3.90
CA LEU A 845 27.46 -14.27 -5.05
C LEU A 845 27.50 -13.35 -6.28
N ILE A 846 27.17 -12.06 -6.09
CA ILE A 846 27.13 -11.07 -7.16
C ILE A 846 28.54 -10.72 -7.63
N ALA A 847 29.52 -10.62 -6.72
CA ALA A 847 30.90 -10.32 -7.09
C ALA A 847 31.52 -11.43 -7.94
N VAL A 848 31.32 -12.70 -7.59
CA VAL A 848 31.80 -13.82 -8.39
C VAL A 848 31.20 -13.79 -9.80
N GLY A 849 29.89 -13.55 -9.92
CA GLY A 849 29.23 -13.39 -11.21
C GLY A 849 29.78 -12.23 -12.05
N MET A 850 30.07 -11.09 -11.41
CA MET A 850 30.67 -9.92 -12.09
C MET A 850 32.12 -10.15 -12.49
N VAL A 851 32.92 -10.84 -11.65
CA VAL A 851 34.28 -11.25 -12.01
C VAL A 851 34.22 -12.19 -13.20
N ALA A 852 33.36 -13.21 -13.20
CA ALA A 852 33.19 -14.10 -14.35
C ALA A 852 32.81 -13.33 -15.63
N MET A 853 31.90 -12.36 -15.54
CA MET A 853 31.53 -11.52 -16.68
C MET A 853 32.71 -10.68 -17.19
N MET A 854 33.48 -10.07 -16.30
CA MET A 854 34.65 -9.27 -16.70
C MET A 854 35.76 -10.15 -17.28
N THR A 855 36.01 -11.33 -16.70
CA THR A 855 36.96 -12.32 -17.23
C THR A 855 36.58 -12.75 -18.65
N ALA A 856 35.30 -12.99 -18.91
CA ALA A 856 34.80 -13.31 -20.25
C ALA A 856 35.02 -12.14 -21.22
N LEU A 857 34.61 -10.92 -20.85
CA LEU A 857 34.76 -9.73 -21.71
C LEU A 857 36.23 -9.39 -21.99
N HIS A 858 37.11 -9.58 -20.99
CA HIS A 858 38.55 -9.41 -21.12
C HIS A 858 39.23 -10.58 -21.87
N GLY A 859 38.47 -11.58 -22.33
CA GLY A 859 38.90 -12.53 -23.35
C GLY A 859 39.22 -13.94 -22.85
N ASP A 860 39.19 -14.21 -21.54
CA ASP A 860 39.39 -15.55 -20.99
C ASP A 860 38.04 -16.22 -20.71
N THR A 861 37.43 -16.76 -21.77
CA THR A 861 36.12 -17.39 -21.69
C THR A 861 36.13 -18.66 -20.84
N ASP A 862 37.21 -19.45 -20.90
CA ASP A 862 37.30 -20.71 -20.18
C ASP A 862 37.39 -20.49 -18.66
N ALA A 863 38.21 -19.52 -18.22
CA ALA A 863 38.27 -19.16 -16.81
C ALA A 863 36.94 -18.58 -16.31
N ALA A 864 36.24 -17.78 -17.13
CA ALA A 864 34.92 -17.27 -16.79
C ALA A 864 33.88 -18.38 -16.59
N LEU A 865 33.85 -19.37 -17.49
CA LEU A 865 32.95 -20.52 -17.38
C LEU A 865 33.28 -21.37 -16.14
N ALA A 866 34.55 -21.58 -15.83
CA ALA A 866 34.96 -22.31 -14.62
C ALA A 866 34.53 -21.61 -13.32
N LEU A 867 34.56 -20.28 -13.28
CA LEU A 867 34.04 -19.49 -12.16
C LEU A 867 32.52 -19.68 -12.00
N LEU A 868 31.78 -19.68 -13.10
CA LEU A 868 30.34 -19.90 -13.11
C LEU A 868 29.96 -21.33 -12.70
N ASP A 869 30.71 -22.34 -13.15
CA ASP A 869 30.54 -23.74 -12.70
C ASP A 869 30.75 -23.88 -11.19
N THR A 870 31.75 -23.17 -10.64
CA THR A 870 32.00 -23.14 -9.19
C THR A 870 30.83 -22.49 -8.44
N MET A 871 30.32 -21.38 -8.96
CA MET A 871 29.16 -20.66 -8.39
C MET A 871 27.90 -21.54 -8.42
N GLU A 872 27.69 -22.26 -9.52
CA GLU A 872 26.56 -23.15 -9.73
C GLU A 872 26.61 -24.39 -8.82
N ALA A 873 27.80 -24.93 -8.57
CA ALA A 873 28.01 -26.00 -7.60
C ALA A 873 27.77 -25.51 -6.15
N ALA A 874 28.22 -24.30 -5.81
CA ALA A 874 28.03 -23.72 -4.49
C ALA A 874 26.57 -23.34 -4.19
N ALA A 875 25.74 -23.15 -5.21
CA ALA A 875 24.32 -22.83 -5.04
C ALA A 875 23.50 -23.97 -4.40
N GLY A 876 23.93 -25.24 -4.59
CA GLY A 876 23.22 -26.40 -4.07
C GLY A 876 21.74 -26.42 -4.50
N ASP A 877 20.85 -26.64 -3.52
CA ASP A 877 19.39 -26.63 -3.68
C ASP A 877 18.73 -25.31 -3.26
N ASP A 878 19.50 -24.25 -2.95
CA ASP A 878 18.93 -22.96 -2.53
C ASP A 878 18.34 -22.22 -3.76
N PRO A 879 17.01 -21.99 -3.82
CA PRO A 879 16.37 -21.35 -4.97
C PRO A 879 16.90 -19.95 -5.29
N TYR A 880 17.31 -19.18 -4.28
CA TYR A 880 17.88 -17.84 -4.48
C TYR A 880 19.28 -17.92 -5.07
N ALA A 881 20.15 -18.74 -4.49
CA ALA A 881 21.51 -18.92 -4.98
C ALA A 881 21.51 -19.49 -6.42
N ILE A 882 20.59 -20.43 -6.71
CA ILE A 882 20.35 -20.94 -8.06
C ILE A 882 19.91 -19.80 -8.98
N THR A 883 18.96 -18.96 -8.56
CA THR A 883 18.47 -17.83 -9.36
C THR A 883 19.60 -16.84 -9.71
N VAL A 884 20.44 -16.48 -8.75
CA VAL A 884 21.58 -15.59 -8.97
C VAL A 884 22.61 -16.24 -9.90
N SER A 885 22.99 -17.49 -9.63
CA SER A 885 23.95 -18.23 -10.46
C SER A 885 23.47 -18.42 -11.90
N ALA A 886 22.23 -18.88 -12.09
CA ALA A 886 21.59 -19.03 -13.39
C ALA A 886 21.56 -17.72 -14.18
N THR A 887 21.29 -16.60 -13.49
CA THR A 887 21.26 -15.27 -14.13
C THR A 887 22.62 -14.89 -14.70
N TYR A 888 23.70 -15.02 -13.92
CA TYR A 888 25.05 -14.72 -14.39
C TYR A 888 25.50 -15.71 -15.46
N SER A 889 25.26 -17.01 -15.28
CA SER A 889 25.57 -18.04 -16.27
C SER A 889 24.88 -17.77 -17.61
N ALA A 890 23.59 -17.45 -17.61
CA ALA A 890 22.84 -17.19 -18.83
C ALA A 890 23.29 -15.90 -19.53
N ARG A 891 23.54 -14.83 -18.77
CA ARG A 891 24.02 -13.54 -19.32
C ARG A 891 25.42 -13.65 -19.91
N VAL A 892 26.35 -14.31 -19.21
CA VAL A 892 27.72 -14.49 -19.70
C VAL A 892 27.73 -15.41 -20.93
N ALA A 893 26.93 -16.48 -20.94
CA ALA A 893 26.78 -17.34 -22.11
C ALA A 893 26.24 -16.57 -23.33
N ALA A 894 25.26 -15.68 -23.15
CA ALA A 894 24.77 -14.81 -24.23
C ALA A 894 25.85 -13.85 -24.75
N LEU A 895 26.66 -13.26 -23.87
CA LEU A 895 27.79 -12.39 -24.27
C LEU A 895 28.87 -13.14 -25.06
N ILE A 896 29.19 -14.37 -24.65
CA ILE A 896 30.15 -15.25 -25.32
C ILE A 896 29.60 -15.73 -26.67
N GLY A 897 28.28 -15.92 -26.79
CA GLY A 897 27.64 -16.51 -27.97
C GLY A 897 27.38 -18.02 -27.85
N ASP A 898 27.18 -18.54 -26.64
CA ASP A 898 26.87 -19.96 -26.38
C ASP A 898 25.37 -20.14 -26.05
N PRO A 899 24.51 -20.37 -27.06
CA PRO A 899 23.07 -20.52 -26.85
C PRO A 899 22.70 -21.78 -26.05
N ALA A 900 23.48 -22.86 -26.18
CA ALA A 900 23.21 -24.11 -25.47
C ALA A 900 23.39 -23.94 -23.96
N ARG A 901 24.44 -23.25 -23.54
CA ARG A 901 24.66 -22.94 -22.12
C ARG A 901 23.71 -21.88 -21.61
N ALA A 902 23.40 -20.86 -22.40
CA ALA A 902 22.41 -19.83 -22.04
C ALA A 902 21.04 -20.44 -21.75
N LEU A 903 20.58 -21.35 -22.61
CA LEU A 903 19.30 -22.05 -22.45
C LEU A 903 19.28 -22.93 -21.19
N ARG A 904 20.30 -23.78 -20.98
CA ARG A 904 20.38 -24.66 -19.79
C ARG A 904 20.36 -23.86 -18.49
N ALA A 905 21.14 -22.78 -18.41
CA ALA A 905 21.18 -21.93 -17.24
C ALA A 905 19.83 -21.24 -16.99
N ALA A 906 19.22 -20.69 -18.04
CA ALA A 906 17.91 -20.05 -17.95
C ALA A 906 16.81 -21.02 -17.49
N GLU A 907 16.75 -22.22 -18.05
CA GLU A 907 15.77 -23.25 -17.67
C GLU A 907 15.93 -23.69 -16.21
N ARG A 908 17.17 -23.88 -15.74
CA ARG A 908 17.44 -24.19 -14.34
C ARG A 908 16.94 -23.10 -13.38
N GLY A 909 17.16 -21.82 -13.73
CA GLY A 909 16.67 -20.68 -12.94
C GLY A 909 15.14 -20.57 -12.95
N ILE A 910 14.51 -20.74 -14.12
CA ILE A 910 13.05 -20.68 -14.27
C ILE A 910 12.34 -21.83 -13.53
N ALA A 911 12.97 -23.01 -13.46
CA ALA A 911 12.39 -24.17 -12.78
C ALA A 911 12.22 -23.97 -11.26
N VAL A 912 13.10 -23.19 -10.63
CA VAL A 912 13.03 -22.92 -9.17
C VAL A 912 12.15 -21.71 -8.83
N ASP A 913 11.78 -20.89 -9.82
CA ASP A 913 10.82 -19.77 -9.67
C ASP A 913 9.83 -19.69 -10.86
N PRO A 914 8.92 -20.68 -11.00
CA PRO A 914 7.97 -20.71 -12.10
C PRO A 914 6.95 -19.56 -12.02
N ALA A 915 6.68 -19.06 -10.80
CA ALA A 915 5.73 -17.99 -10.52
C ALA A 915 6.28 -16.58 -10.83
N PHE A 916 7.56 -16.47 -11.22
CA PHE A 916 8.22 -15.20 -11.53
C PHE A 916 8.25 -14.22 -10.33
N SER A 917 8.50 -14.77 -9.15
CA SER A 917 8.63 -14.05 -7.89
C SER A 917 9.89 -13.16 -7.88
N PHE A 918 10.97 -13.59 -8.55
CA PHE A 918 12.20 -12.82 -8.74
C PHE A 918 12.16 -11.96 -10.01
N GLY A 919 11.23 -11.01 -10.10
CA GLY A 919 10.96 -10.26 -11.33
C GLY A 919 12.19 -9.63 -12.01
N PHE A 920 13.19 -9.19 -11.24
CA PHE A 920 14.42 -8.63 -11.79
C PHE A 920 15.38 -9.68 -12.37
N LEU A 921 15.85 -10.62 -11.55
CA LEU A 921 16.83 -11.63 -11.96
C LEU A 921 16.22 -12.63 -12.93
N GLY A 922 14.97 -13.06 -12.68
CA GLY A 922 14.22 -13.94 -13.57
C GLY A 922 13.97 -13.30 -14.94
N GLY A 923 13.90 -11.97 -15.03
CA GLY A 923 13.73 -11.27 -16.31
C GLY A 923 14.89 -11.55 -17.26
N TYR A 924 16.13 -11.50 -16.76
CA TYR A 924 17.32 -11.82 -17.56
C TYR A 924 17.39 -13.29 -17.99
N GLN A 925 16.93 -14.22 -17.16
CA GLN A 925 16.89 -15.64 -17.51
C GLN A 925 15.92 -15.88 -18.68
N ARG A 926 14.72 -15.28 -18.61
CA ARG A 926 13.72 -15.39 -19.69
C ARG A 926 14.20 -14.72 -20.97
N LEU A 927 14.84 -13.55 -20.88
CA LEU A 927 15.46 -12.89 -22.03
C LEU A 927 16.57 -13.75 -22.67
N ALA A 928 17.42 -14.39 -21.86
CA ALA A 928 18.46 -15.30 -22.34
C ALA A 928 17.88 -16.55 -23.02
N ARG A 929 16.77 -17.09 -22.50
CA ARG A 929 16.02 -18.18 -23.12
C ARG A 929 15.47 -17.77 -24.49
N CYS A 930 14.83 -16.60 -24.59
CA CYS A 930 14.35 -16.07 -25.87
C CYS A 930 15.49 -15.90 -26.87
N TRP A 931 16.61 -15.30 -26.43
CA TRP A 931 17.80 -15.14 -27.27
C TRP A 931 18.30 -16.48 -27.79
N ALA A 932 18.50 -17.46 -26.90
CA ALA A 932 19.00 -18.78 -27.26
C ALA A 932 18.10 -19.48 -28.29
N ARG A 933 16.78 -19.50 -28.07
CA ARG A 933 15.80 -20.09 -29.00
C ARG A 933 15.87 -19.43 -30.38
N ALA A 934 15.90 -18.09 -30.42
CA ALA A 934 15.94 -17.35 -31.67
C ALA A 934 17.22 -17.62 -32.48
N VAL A 935 18.40 -17.56 -31.85
CA VAL A 935 19.67 -17.74 -32.56
C VAL A 935 19.93 -19.19 -32.98
N THR A 936 19.24 -20.17 -32.35
CA THR A 936 19.23 -21.57 -32.80
C THR A 936 18.16 -21.87 -33.86
N GLY A 937 17.34 -20.88 -34.23
CA GLY A 937 16.31 -21.01 -35.27
C GLY A 937 14.97 -21.58 -34.79
N GLU A 938 14.74 -21.65 -33.48
CA GLU A 938 13.46 -22.07 -32.90
C GLU A 938 12.52 -20.86 -32.77
N ASP A 939 11.56 -20.75 -33.69
CA ASP A 939 10.55 -19.68 -33.76
C ASP A 939 11.12 -18.27 -33.50
N PRO A 940 12.12 -17.81 -34.28
CA PRO A 940 12.92 -16.62 -33.96
C PRO A 940 12.10 -15.33 -33.89
N ALA A 941 11.02 -15.21 -34.67
CA ALA A 941 10.14 -14.04 -34.64
C ALA A 941 9.31 -13.98 -33.35
N ASP A 942 8.81 -15.12 -32.86
CA ASP A 942 8.01 -15.19 -31.63
C ASP A 942 8.89 -15.00 -30.40
N ALA A 943 10.07 -15.60 -30.40
CA ALA A 943 11.07 -15.40 -29.35
C ALA A 943 11.52 -13.93 -29.25
N ALA A 944 11.71 -13.24 -30.39
CA ALA A 944 12.03 -11.81 -30.41
C ALA A 944 10.86 -10.93 -29.90
N ALA A 945 9.62 -11.27 -30.27
CA ALA A 945 8.44 -10.56 -29.77
C ALA A 945 8.26 -10.73 -28.25
N GLU A 946 8.45 -11.95 -27.73
CA GLU A 946 8.44 -12.23 -26.27
C GLU A 946 9.53 -11.42 -25.56
N ALA A 947 10.75 -11.39 -26.11
CA ALA A 947 11.86 -10.62 -25.55
C ALA A 947 11.58 -9.11 -25.53
N GLN A 948 10.97 -8.55 -26.58
CA GLN A 948 10.62 -7.13 -26.65
C GLN A 948 9.63 -6.72 -25.56
N ASP A 949 8.59 -7.54 -25.34
CA ASP A 949 7.60 -7.32 -24.27
C ASP A 949 8.22 -7.50 -22.87
N LEU A 950 9.15 -8.44 -22.71
CA LEU A 950 9.90 -8.61 -21.46
C LEU A 950 10.82 -7.42 -21.16
N ILE A 951 11.51 -6.87 -22.16
CA ILE A 951 12.36 -5.67 -22.00
C ILE A 951 11.49 -4.49 -21.53
N ALA A 952 10.37 -4.25 -22.21
CA ALA A 952 9.46 -3.15 -21.87
C ALA A 952 8.94 -3.24 -20.42
N ARG A 953 8.53 -4.44 -19.98
CA ARG A 953 7.96 -4.64 -18.64
C ARG A 953 8.98 -4.77 -17.51
N SER A 954 10.20 -5.25 -17.81
CA SER A 954 11.15 -5.64 -16.77
C SER A 954 12.37 -4.73 -16.66
N LEU A 955 12.70 -3.99 -17.72
CA LEU A 955 13.93 -3.19 -17.81
C LEU A 955 13.72 -1.70 -18.10
N CYS A 956 12.53 -1.27 -18.58
CA CYS A 956 12.29 0.14 -18.94
C CYS A 956 11.70 0.99 -17.80
N ASP A 957 10.91 0.40 -16.89
CA ASP A 957 10.23 1.14 -15.82
C ASP A 957 10.21 0.36 -14.48
N PRO A 958 11.03 0.73 -13.48
CA PRO A 958 12.12 1.70 -13.59
C PRO A 958 13.25 1.17 -14.51
N PRO A 959 14.04 2.05 -15.14
CA PRO A 959 15.14 1.64 -16.01
C PRO A 959 16.17 0.82 -15.23
N ARG A 960 16.60 -0.33 -15.80
CA ARG A 960 17.55 -1.25 -15.16
C ARG A 960 18.79 -1.51 -16.01
N SER A 961 19.88 -1.90 -15.34
CA SER A 961 21.17 -2.20 -15.98
C SER A 961 21.03 -3.24 -17.11
N GLY A 962 21.83 -3.16 -18.17
CA GLY A 962 21.77 -4.13 -19.28
C GLY A 962 20.75 -3.81 -20.36
N LEU A 963 19.99 -2.72 -20.24
CA LEU A 963 18.97 -2.34 -21.22
C LEU A 963 19.52 -2.26 -22.66
N ALA A 964 20.63 -1.55 -22.87
CA ALA A 964 21.27 -1.44 -24.18
C ALA A 964 21.79 -2.80 -24.70
N THR A 965 22.33 -3.65 -23.82
CA THR A 965 22.79 -4.99 -24.18
C THR A 965 21.65 -5.87 -24.67
N TRP A 966 20.50 -5.83 -23.98
CA TRP A 966 19.34 -6.64 -24.34
C TRP A 966 18.61 -6.13 -25.58
N TYR A 967 18.62 -4.82 -25.85
CA TYR A 967 18.22 -4.31 -27.17
C TYR A 967 19.17 -4.77 -28.29
N GLY A 968 20.48 -4.86 -28.01
CA GLY A 968 21.43 -5.50 -28.91
C GLY A 968 21.08 -6.96 -29.20
N PHE A 969 20.87 -7.76 -28.17
CA PHE A 969 20.45 -9.16 -28.36
C PHE A 969 19.09 -9.28 -29.05
N LEU A 970 18.13 -8.38 -28.78
CA LEU A 970 16.87 -8.32 -29.52
C LEU A 970 17.10 -8.06 -31.02
N ALA A 971 18.04 -7.19 -31.37
CA ALA A 971 18.43 -6.98 -32.77
C ALA A 971 19.00 -8.25 -33.41
N GLU A 972 19.79 -9.03 -32.67
CA GLU A 972 20.30 -10.33 -33.12
C GLU A 972 19.17 -11.36 -33.32
N MET A 973 18.15 -11.37 -32.46
CA MET A 973 16.97 -12.22 -32.64
C MET A 973 16.15 -11.82 -33.88
N TRP A 974 15.93 -10.51 -34.09
CA TRP A 974 15.25 -10.02 -35.28
C TRP A 974 16.03 -10.29 -36.56
N LEU A 975 17.37 -10.22 -36.49
CA LEU A 975 18.24 -10.60 -37.59
C LEU A 975 18.10 -12.10 -37.93
N ALA A 976 18.07 -12.98 -36.92
CA ALA A 976 17.82 -14.42 -37.10
C ALA A 976 16.42 -14.70 -37.69
N ALA A 977 15.44 -13.85 -37.40
CA ALA A 977 14.09 -13.91 -37.98
C ALA A 977 14.01 -13.30 -39.40
N GLY A 978 15.09 -12.75 -39.95
CA GLY A 978 15.11 -12.07 -41.25
C GLY A 978 14.42 -10.69 -41.27
N LYS A 979 14.13 -10.12 -40.09
CA LYS A 979 13.41 -8.86 -39.90
C LYS A 979 14.37 -7.69 -39.70
N LEU A 980 14.92 -7.20 -40.82
CA LEU A 980 16.06 -6.26 -40.81
C LEU A 980 15.70 -4.84 -40.34
N ASP A 981 14.45 -4.40 -40.47
CA ASP A 981 14.01 -3.09 -40.00
C ASP A 981 13.78 -3.08 -38.49
N GLU A 982 13.19 -4.15 -37.96
CA GLU A 982 13.04 -4.38 -36.52
C GLU A 982 14.41 -4.56 -35.84
N ALA A 983 15.36 -5.23 -36.50
CA ALA A 983 16.73 -5.33 -36.00
C ALA A 983 17.43 -3.97 -35.92
N ALA A 984 17.29 -3.12 -36.93
CA ALA A 984 17.85 -1.77 -36.90
C ALA A 984 17.17 -0.89 -35.84
N ALA A 985 15.83 -0.96 -35.74
CA ALA A 985 15.08 -0.24 -34.72
C ALA A 985 15.50 -0.63 -33.29
N ALA A 986 15.74 -1.92 -33.04
CA ALA A 986 16.25 -2.39 -31.75
C ALA A 986 17.66 -1.82 -31.45
N LEU A 987 18.56 -1.72 -32.44
CA LEU A 987 19.87 -1.05 -32.25
C LEU A 987 19.74 0.45 -31.97
N ASP A 988 18.76 1.13 -32.59
CA ASP A 988 18.50 2.54 -32.33
C ASP A 988 17.94 2.76 -30.91
N GLN A 989 17.11 1.83 -30.42
CA GLN A 989 16.68 1.81 -29.01
C GLN A 989 17.86 1.59 -28.07
N ALA A 990 18.81 0.72 -28.43
CA ALA A 990 20.04 0.51 -27.66
C ALA A 990 20.87 1.80 -27.57
N ASP A 991 21.08 2.51 -28.69
CA ASP A 991 21.80 3.78 -28.71
C ASP A 991 21.09 4.87 -27.89
N SER A 992 19.75 4.91 -27.97
CA SER A 992 18.93 5.81 -27.15
C SER A 992 19.15 5.54 -25.67
N ALA A 993 19.17 4.26 -25.27
CA ALA A 993 19.44 3.87 -23.89
C ALA A 993 20.86 4.27 -23.44
N ILE A 994 21.89 4.10 -24.28
CA ILE A 994 23.26 4.54 -23.96
C ILE A 994 23.32 6.07 -23.78
N LYS A 995 22.71 6.83 -24.69
CA LYS A 995 22.68 8.31 -24.61
C LYS A 995 21.93 8.81 -23.38
N THR A 996 20.83 8.14 -23.02
CA THR A 996 19.96 8.55 -21.92
C THR A 996 20.56 8.21 -20.56
N TYR A 997 21.13 7.00 -20.42
CA TYR A 997 21.55 6.47 -19.11
C TYR A 997 23.07 6.39 -18.92
N GLY A 998 23.86 6.59 -19.98
CA GLY A 998 25.32 6.64 -19.91
C GLY A 998 26.03 5.31 -19.70
N GLN A 999 25.35 4.17 -19.80
CA GLN A 999 25.99 2.84 -19.69
C GLN A 999 26.68 2.45 -21.01
N ARG A 1000 28.01 2.38 -21.02
CA ARG A 1000 28.80 2.30 -22.27
C ARG A 1000 29.45 0.93 -22.54
N TYR A 1001 29.39 -0.03 -21.62
CA TYR A 1001 30.03 -1.35 -21.80
C TYR A 1001 29.48 -2.17 -22.98
N ALA A 1002 28.29 -1.83 -23.51
CA ALA A 1002 27.70 -2.52 -24.65
C ALA A 1002 28.12 -1.93 -26.01
N GLU A 1003 28.79 -0.77 -26.07
CA GLU A 1003 29.05 -0.04 -27.32
C GLU A 1003 29.75 -0.90 -28.38
N SER A 1004 30.80 -1.63 -28.00
CA SER A 1004 31.51 -2.54 -28.91
C SER A 1004 30.62 -3.65 -29.48
N LEU A 1005 29.75 -4.24 -28.64
CA LEU A 1005 28.80 -5.28 -29.08
C LEU A 1005 27.78 -4.71 -30.07
N LEU A 1006 27.25 -3.51 -29.80
CA LEU A 1006 26.28 -2.87 -30.67
C LEU A 1006 26.87 -2.52 -32.05
N LEU A 1007 28.13 -2.08 -32.10
CA LEU A 1007 28.83 -1.86 -33.37
C LEU A 1007 29.01 -3.16 -34.17
N LEU A 1008 29.35 -4.28 -33.50
CA LEU A 1008 29.43 -5.60 -34.14
C LEU A 1008 28.09 -6.02 -34.75
N LEU A 1009 27.00 -5.88 -33.97
CA LEU A 1009 25.66 -6.23 -34.44
C LEU A 1009 25.19 -5.31 -35.56
N ARG A 1010 25.55 -4.03 -35.52
CA ARG A 1010 25.25 -3.07 -36.60
C ARG A 1010 25.98 -3.44 -37.89
N ALA A 1011 27.25 -3.84 -37.81
CA ALA A 1011 27.97 -4.36 -38.98
C ALA A 1011 27.29 -5.61 -39.58
N ARG A 1012 26.77 -6.52 -38.75
CA ARG A 1012 25.99 -7.69 -39.20
C ARG A 1012 24.66 -7.32 -39.84
N VAL A 1013 23.93 -6.35 -39.28
CA VAL A 1013 22.67 -5.86 -39.88
C VAL A 1013 22.93 -5.20 -41.24
N LEU A 1014 24.00 -4.38 -41.37
CA LEU A 1014 24.39 -3.79 -42.65
C LEU A 1014 24.74 -4.87 -43.69
N GLN A 1015 25.51 -5.89 -43.28
CA GLN A 1015 25.84 -7.03 -44.14
C GLN A 1015 24.57 -7.74 -44.63
N ALA A 1016 23.61 -8.01 -43.73
CA ALA A 1016 22.36 -8.68 -44.09
C ALA A 1016 21.44 -7.82 -44.97
N ARG A 1017 21.54 -6.48 -44.89
CA ARG A 1017 20.86 -5.53 -45.78
C ARG A 1017 21.50 -5.45 -47.17
N GLY A 1018 22.65 -6.08 -47.38
CA GLY A 1018 23.38 -6.03 -48.65
C GLY A 1018 24.13 -4.73 -48.88
N GLU A 1019 24.46 -4.00 -47.81
CA GLU A 1019 25.29 -2.78 -47.89
C GLU A 1019 26.71 -3.11 -48.40
N PRO A 1020 27.43 -2.15 -49.00
CA PRO A 1020 28.77 -2.39 -49.52
C PRO A 1020 29.71 -2.96 -48.45
N VAL A 1021 30.49 -3.99 -48.81
CA VAL A 1021 31.44 -4.66 -47.89
C VAL A 1021 32.38 -3.67 -47.21
N ALA A 1022 32.76 -2.59 -47.90
CA ALA A 1022 33.56 -1.51 -47.32
C ALA A 1022 32.86 -0.79 -46.16
N ALA A 1023 31.54 -0.57 -46.25
CA ALA A 1023 30.75 0.05 -45.17
C ALA A 1023 30.62 -0.89 -43.96
N CYS A 1024 30.34 -2.18 -44.19
CA CYS A 1024 30.28 -3.19 -43.14
C CYS A 1024 31.64 -3.34 -42.44
N ARG A 1025 32.73 -3.40 -43.23
CA ARG A 1025 34.11 -3.46 -42.73
C ARG A 1025 34.47 -2.23 -41.90
N ALA A 1026 34.11 -1.02 -42.34
CA ALA A 1026 34.40 0.20 -41.59
C ALA A 1026 33.75 0.20 -40.20
N VAL A 1027 32.51 -0.29 -40.07
CA VAL A 1027 31.84 -0.42 -38.76
C VAL A 1027 32.48 -1.53 -37.92
N ALA A 1028 32.88 -2.65 -38.52
CA ALA A 1028 33.60 -3.72 -37.81
C ALA A 1028 35.00 -3.27 -37.33
N GLU A 1029 35.71 -2.46 -38.10
CA GLU A 1029 36.99 -1.84 -37.71
C GLU A 1029 36.80 -0.85 -36.56
N GLN A 1030 35.72 -0.05 -36.56
CA GLN A 1030 35.36 0.79 -35.43
C GLN A 1030 35.08 -0.04 -34.17
N ALA A 1031 34.33 -1.14 -34.31
CA ALA A 1031 34.06 -2.06 -33.21
C ALA A 1031 35.36 -2.67 -32.65
N HIS A 1032 36.29 -3.07 -33.52
CA HIS A 1032 37.61 -3.57 -33.12
C HIS A 1032 38.41 -2.51 -32.37
N ALA A 1033 38.55 -1.31 -32.95
CA ALA A 1033 39.34 -0.23 -32.38
C ALA A 1033 38.85 0.13 -30.97
N LEU A 1034 37.54 0.30 -30.81
CA LEU A 1034 36.92 0.57 -29.52
C LEU A 1034 37.12 -0.60 -28.54
N SER A 1035 36.98 -1.84 -29.01
CA SER A 1035 37.19 -3.02 -28.15
C SER A 1035 38.63 -3.14 -27.64
N VAL A 1036 39.63 -2.81 -28.47
CA VAL A 1036 41.04 -2.79 -28.04
C VAL A 1036 41.29 -1.65 -27.07
N GLU A 1037 40.79 -0.44 -27.35
CA GLU A 1037 40.90 0.72 -26.45
C GLU A 1037 40.34 0.42 -25.06
N ARG A 1038 39.22 -0.30 -25.00
CA ARG A 1038 38.54 -0.66 -23.74
C ARG A 1038 39.02 -1.96 -23.11
N GLU A 1039 39.97 -2.66 -23.74
CA GLU A 1039 40.42 -4.01 -23.36
C GLU A 1039 39.27 -5.05 -23.29
N ALA A 1040 38.24 -4.87 -24.13
CA ALA A 1040 37.14 -5.81 -24.32
C ALA A 1040 37.53 -6.90 -25.35
N HIS A 1041 38.55 -7.69 -25.03
CA HIS A 1041 39.19 -8.62 -25.97
C HIS A 1041 38.23 -9.66 -26.58
N LEU A 1042 37.15 -10.02 -25.90
CA LEU A 1042 36.09 -10.87 -26.48
C LEU A 1042 35.49 -10.26 -27.75
N PHE A 1043 35.13 -8.97 -27.69
CA PHE A 1043 34.54 -8.27 -28.83
C PHE A 1043 35.58 -7.92 -29.88
N ALA A 1044 36.84 -7.66 -29.48
CA ALA A 1044 37.93 -7.49 -30.43
C ALA A 1044 38.13 -8.74 -31.31
N ARG A 1045 38.13 -9.95 -30.71
CA ARG A 1045 38.21 -11.21 -31.46
C ARG A 1045 37.02 -11.39 -32.42
N ARG A 1046 35.79 -11.18 -31.92
CA ARG A 1046 34.57 -11.25 -32.75
C ARG A 1046 34.58 -10.25 -33.92
N ALA A 1047 35.19 -9.07 -33.74
CA ALA A 1047 35.38 -8.10 -34.82
C ALA A 1047 36.34 -8.63 -35.90
N VAL A 1048 37.46 -9.24 -35.49
CA VAL A 1048 38.42 -9.86 -36.42
C VAL A 1048 37.76 -10.98 -37.22
N GLU A 1049 37.01 -11.85 -36.55
CA GLU A 1049 36.26 -12.94 -37.18
C GLU A 1049 35.28 -12.40 -38.22
N LEU A 1050 34.47 -11.39 -37.87
CA LEU A 1050 33.53 -10.76 -38.81
C LEU A 1050 34.25 -10.13 -40.02
N MET A 1051 35.39 -9.48 -39.82
CA MET A 1051 36.19 -8.90 -40.90
C MET A 1051 36.79 -9.97 -41.83
N ALA A 1052 37.11 -11.16 -41.30
CA ALA A 1052 37.56 -12.30 -42.08
C ALA A 1052 36.39 -12.90 -42.90
N GLU A 1053 35.22 -13.10 -42.30
CA GLU A 1053 34.00 -13.54 -42.99
C GLU A 1053 33.63 -12.61 -44.15
N LEU A 1054 33.73 -11.29 -43.94
CA LEU A 1054 33.49 -10.28 -44.97
C LEU A 1054 34.51 -10.32 -46.11
N ALA A 1055 35.75 -10.79 -45.86
CA ALA A 1055 36.77 -10.96 -46.88
C ALA A 1055 36.55 -12.22 -47.73
N ASP A 1056 36.11 -13.31 -47.09
CA ASP A 1056 35.84 -14.58 -47.79
C ASP A 1056 34.55 -14.51 -48.61
N GLY A 1057 33.56 -13.71 -48.18
CA GLY A 1057 32.32 -13.46 -48.91
C GLY A 1057 32.50 -12.70 -50.23
N THR A 1058 33.60 -11.95 -50.41
CA THR A 1058 33.92 -11.27 -51.68
C THR A 1058 34.47 -12.20 -52.79
N ALA A 1059 34.69 -13.48 -52.49
CA ALA A 1059 35.21 -14.47 -53.44
C ALA A 1059 34.14 -15.42 -54.02
N ARG A 1060 32.84 -15.21 -53.75
CA ARG A 1060 31.72 -16.00 -54.30
C ARG A 1060 30.84 -15.21 -55.26
#